data_AF-A0A8J1J2W1-F1
#
_entry.id   AF-A0A8J1J2W1-F1
#
_cell.length_a   1.000
_cell.length_b   1.000
_cell.length_c   1.000
_cell.angle_alpha   90.00
_cell.angle_beta   90.00
_cell.angle_gamma   90.00
#
_symmetry.space_group_name_H-M   'P 1'
#
loop_
_entity.id
_entity.type
_entity.pdbx_description
1 polymer ?
#
loop_
_entity_poly.entity_id
_entity_poly.type
_entity_poly.pdbx_seq_one_letter_code
_entity_poly.pdbx_strand_id
1 'polypeptide(L)'
;MGKRKPKEQRTTMSPYLHKTPGEKRADSQDGGGSVTLETLPELHSPPHSPASLYSEDDPAIQHETGQSAERGTSYTNADTLDNSPVTAQTLAHQLSLLKEGLSATLSKAVADAVATAIKDIHTKIRELGDRTDKLEYLTDEVIQRHTNLEDENMALREEISQLKNTCEDLENRSRRQNLRIRGVPEEYMDNNVIPRGLRIKVFPSFEMTDLSFKSEWEKTLHQCSLKLVQLLSDYEKKVVSELTIQIKEIEDKLQAIKDQDMVTKQLVRINTEIDRLEHEIIDNKRQKYLRDIHDYDVVVEAMAFLELIYLTALYVTTCSSKVQTKKPACHLEIIKTYEEYEYMKEGDIMIAGVLTINTLIVPISYPMDFYNSMLCVGALAKNYRQFVDFLFAIENINKDPVLLPNLTLGYHIYDSCGDPRKAVRSVLQILSGTREPVPNYSCVGKRNIAGFIGDLSSETTVPIAQILNVYGYAQISYGATDPSLSDRLTFPYFFRMVQSDHGHYLALSKLLKYFKWTWIGIIRFNDNSGEKELQLLSSYLSVEGICVEFTIKISNYIENIAVYKMYSEIIQKSSTSVIILCGTPSVNFVGTFRNLTDVFRTKTLVISSTVAANHNIIDYHLELFHGSLGFVQHAIYSLDSPQMRSFIESLHPLRNPEDKLLEDIWMQYHLCLSEDPNKNDLYERVYAFKLHNCTGKDNITDILRIDSKLHFPHVHFAVHIMSGALHKMQNTSEKSKTGNYYKYKLHHYLKNIQYKTIKNKTNIFNENGELIGEYLIYNYIMDPGAQVIVNYLGLFNPWASSNQKLEIVSSEIRWKTNDSKIPRAQCSDNCPPGFRKVPNPGAQTCCYDCVPCPTGDISTTTDSEKCTRCPDMEWPNENKNQCIIRNEEFLSYNNDMISVFFSSISVLFFLTTLLILGVFITFRNSPIVRANNRSLSFLLLVSIKLSFLSVFLFLGRPVDITCMLRIITFGITFSIAVSSLLAKTIMVCVAFKATKPGSSWRKWLGVKLSNSVVLFCSSIQIIICMTWLAISPPFQELDIHTSPGTIIIQCNEGSAIGFYSVIGYMGLLAAVSFVLAFLARSLPDSFNEAKYITFSMLLFCSVWITMIPAYLSTKGKNTVCVEIFAILTSSAGLLASIFLPKCYIILLKCQMNTKSHLLGNKKY
;
A
#
# COMPACT_ATOMS: atom_id res chain seq x y z
N MET A 1 -19.46 -70.20 1.35
CA MET A 1 -20.36 -69.46 2.28
C MET A 1 -20.36 -68.00 1.83
N GLY A 2 -21.46 -67.24 1.76
CA GLY A 2 -22.88 -67.59 1.79
C GLY A 2 -23.71 -66.43 1.18
N LYS A 3 -24.75 -66.72 0.39
CA LYS A 3 -25.65 -65.72 -0.22
C LYS A 3 -27.08 -65.91 0.27
N ARG A 4 -27.84 -64.83 0.52
CA ARG A 4 -29.33 -64.78 0.39
C ARG A 4 -29.89 -63.34 0.44
N LYS A 5 -30.95 -63.10 -0.34
CA LYS A 5 -31.95 -62.01 -0.20
C LYS A 5 -33.30 -62.65 0.20
N PRO A 6 -34.25 -61.90 0.78
CA PRO A 6 -35.50 -61.50 0.07
C PRO A 6 -35.58 -59.95 -0.13
N LYS A 7 -36.44 -59.27 -0.93
CA LYS A 7 -37.88 -59.36 -1.31
C LYS A 7 -38.84 -59.06 -0.13
N GLU A 8 -39.96 -58.34 -0.23
CA GLU A 8 -40.64 -57.50 -1.25
C GLU A 8 -41.63 -56.55 -0.50
N GLN A 9 -42.39 -55.60 -1.05
CA GLN A 9 -42.80 -55.23 -2.43
C GLN A 9 -42.68 -53.67 -2.60
N ARG A 10 -43.51 -52.83 -3.27
CA ARG A 10 -44.79 -52.97 -4.01
C ARG A 10 -44.93 -51.98 -5.19
N THR A 11 -45.88 -52.30 -6.06
CA THR A 11 -46.46 -51.61 -7.23
C THR A 11 -47.18 -50.29 -6.90
N THR A 12 -47.47 -49.34 -7.82
CA THR A 12 -47.49 -49.30 -9.31
C THR A 12 -46.63 -48.12 -9.88
N MET A 13 -46.62 -47.64 -11.14
CA MET A 13 -47.33 -47.93 -12.41
C MET A 13 -46.47 -47.51 -13.66
N SER A 14 -47.09 -47.34 -14.84
CA SER A 14 -46.53 -46.77 -16.10
C SER A 14 -47.70 -46.15 -16.91
N PRO A 15 -47.51 -45.19 -17.85
CA PRO A 15 -47.18 -45.56 -19.24
C PRO A 15 -46.38 -44.53 -20.11
N TYR A 16 -45.66 -45.06 -21.13
CA TYR A 16 -45.51 -44.60 -22.55
C TYR A 16 -45.18 -43.12 -22.95
N LEU A 17 -44.65 -42.79 -24.14
CA LEU A 17 -43.80 -43.45 -25.17
C LEU A 17 -43.50 -42.43 -26.31
N HIS A 18 -42.27 -42.41 -26.89
CA HIS A 18 -41.97 -41.87 -28.26
C HIS A 18 -42.25 -40.35 -28.50
N LYS A 19 -41.79 -39.62 -29.54
CA LYS A 19 -40.69 -39.63 -30.54
C LYS A 19 -40.84 -38.29 -31.32
N THR A 20 -39.79 -37.84 -32.02
CA THR A 20 -39.83 -36.83 -33.11
C THR A 20 -40.65 -37.33 -34.33
N PRO A 21 -41.18 -36.48 -35.24
CA PRO A 21 -40.39 -36.06 -36.42
C PRO A 21 -40.76 -34.75 -37.18
N GLY A 22 -39.76 -34.15 -37.85
CA GLY A 22 -39.88 -33.50 -39.18
C GLY A 22 -40.64 -32.17 -39.33
N GLU A 23 -40.74 -31.56 -40.52
CA GLU A 23 -39.85 -31.54 -41.70
C GLU A 23 -40.33 -30.47 -42.73
N LYS A 24 -39.41 -29.80 -43.47
CA LYS A 24 -39.67 -29.03 -44.73
C LYS A 24 -40.60 -27.77 -44.62
N ARG A 25 -40.71 -26.87 -45.63
CA ARG A 25 -39.80 -26.30 -46.67
C ARG A 25 -40.59 -25.23 -47.47
N ALA A 26 -39.93 -24.15 -47.92
CA ALA A 26 -40.39 -23.16 -48.92
C ALA A 26 -41.62 -22.29 -48.53
N ASP A 27 -41.93 -21.14 -49.15
CA ASP A 27 -41.22 -20.00 -49.81
C ASP A 27 -42.31 -18.87 -49.94
N SER A 28 -42.19 -17.63 -50.44
CA SER A 28 -41.21 -16.81 -51.20
C SER A 28 -41.36 -15.30 -50.75
N GLN A 29 -41.01 -14.17 -51.41
CA GLN A 29 -40.43 -13.80 -52.74
C GLN A 29 -39.91 -12.33 -52.76
N ASP A 30 -39.21 -11.97 -53.84
CA ASP A 30 -39.04 -10.66 -54.54
C ASP A 30 -38.69 -9.30 -53.85
N GLY A 31 -37.61 -8.70 -54.41
CA GLY A 31 -37.38 -7.24 -54.53
C GLY A 31 -36.25 -6.63 -53.66
N GLY A 32 -35.13 -6.10 -54.19
CA GLY A 32 -34.53 -6.17 -55.53
C GLY A 32 -33.75 -4.91 -55.94
N GLY A 33 -32.47 -5.03 -56.36
CA GLY A 33 -31.74 -3.99 -57.13
C GLY A 33 -30.25 -3.74 -56.81
N SER A 34 -29.39 -3.85 -57.84
CA SER A 34 -27.96 -3.43 -57.96
C SER A 34 -26.91 -4.10 -57.02
N VAL A 35 -25.75 -4.68 -57.43
CA VAL A 35 -24.81 -4.52 -58.58
C VAL A 35 -23.93 -3.26 -58.41
N THR A 36 -22.58 -3.26 -58.44
CA THR A 36 -21.63 -3.88 -59.42
C THR A 36 -20.18 -4.07 -58.87
N LEU A 37 -19.45 -5.12 -59.34
CA LEU A 37 -17.98 -5.29 -59.63
C LEU A 37 -16.86 -4.84 -58.63
N GLU A 38 -15.80 -5.63 -58.36
CA GLU A 38 -14.46 -5.82 -59.05
C GLU A 38 -13.49 -4.61 -58.95
N THR A 39 -12.14 -4.70 -58.86
CA THR A 39 -11.13 -5.76 -59.22
C THR A 39 -9.83 -5.70 -58.36
N LEU A 40 -8.85 -6.59 -58.60
CA LEU A 40 -7.43 -6.59 -58.10
C LEU A 40 -6.50 -5.76 -59.06
N PRO A 41 -5.14 -5.79 -59.01
CA PRO A 41 -4.10 -6.00 -57.96
C PRO A 41 -3.22 -4.70 -57.79
N GLU A 42 -2.00 -4.56 -57.23
CA GLU A 42 -0.65 -5.18 -57.38
C GLU A 42 0.30 -4.66 -56.25
N LEU A 43 1.21 -5.43 -55.62
CA LEU A 43 2.55 -5.93 -56.04
C LEU A 43 3.75 -4.96 -55.80
N HIS A 44 4.57 -5.18 -54.75
CA HIS A 44 6.05 -5.25 -54.81
C HIS A 44 6.76 -5.33 -53.43
N SER A 45 7.98 -5.88 -53.43
CA SER A 45 8.95 -6.05 -52.32
C SER A 45 10.38 -6.11 -52.88
N PRO A 46 11.48 -6.13 -52.09
CA PRO A 46 11.76 -5.62 -50.74
C PRO A 46 12.81 -4.46 -50.84
N PRO A 47 13.87 -4.27 -50.00
CA PRO A 47 15.03 -5.19 -49.97
C PRO A 47 15.92 -5.28 -48.69
N HIS A 48 16.82 -6.27 -48.71
CA HIS A 48 18.17 -6.40 -48.08
C HIS A 48 18.45 -6.28 -46.56
N SER A 49 19.05 -7.37 -46.05
CA SER A 49 20.11 -7.40 -45.01
C SER A 49 21.47 -7.78 -45.64
N PRO A 50 22.60 -7.47 -44.96
CA PRO A 50 23.68 -8.46 -44.70
C PRO A 50 24.06 -8.49 -43.19
N ALA A 51 24.36 -9.63 -42.53
CA ALA A 51 25.60 -10.43 -42.51
C ALA A 51 26.86 -9.68 -41.97
N SER A 52 27.83 -10.23 -41.21
CA SER A 52 28.08 -11.49 -40.44
C SER A 52 29.42 -11.30 -39.63
N LEU A 53 30.09 -12.18 -38.86
CA LEU A 53 30.07 -13.63 -38.51
C LEU A 53 30.90 -13.85 -37.19
N TYR A 54 31.06 -15.10 -36.69
CA TYR A 54 31.86 -15.58 -35.52
C TYR A 54 31.31 -15.21 -34.12
N SER A 55 31.22 -16.03 -33.05
CA SER A 55 31.65 -17.41 -32.64
C SER A 55 32.83 -17.50 -31.65
N GLU A 56 32.61 -18.32 -30.60
CA GLU A 56 33.61 -18.88 -29.64
C GLU A 56 34.37 -17.83 -28.76
N ASP A 57 34.84 -18.11 -27.53
CA ASP A 57 35.00 -19.36 -26.76
C ASP A 57 34.63 -19.18 -25.27
N ASP A 58 34.48 -20.29 -24.55
CA ASP A 58 34.43 -20.40 -23.08
C ASP A 58 35.51 -21.39 -22.61
N PRO A 59 36.30 -21.09 -21.56
CA PRO A 59 36.73 -22.19 -20.69
C PRO A 59 36.78 -21.86 -19.17
N ALA A 60 35.74 -22.30 -18.46
CA ALA A 60 35.77 -23.49 -17.58
C ALA A 60 36.73 -23.59 -16.34
N ILE A 61 36.17 -24.22 -15.27
CA ILE A 61 36.85 -25.15 -14.31
C ILE A 61 37.85 -24.50 -13.31
N GLN A 62 37.88 -24.78 -11.99
CA GLN A 62 37.24 -25.75 -11.07
C GLN A 62 37.04 -25.02 -9.68
N HIS A 63 36.59 -25.56 -8.53
CA HIS A 63 36.34 -26.94 -8.06
C HIS A 63 35.16 -27.00 -7.05
N GLU A 64 35.30 -27.69 -5.91
CA GLU A 64 34.19 -28.14 -5.04
C GLU A 64 34.51 -28.05 -3.53
N THR A 65 33.55 -28.53 -2.72
CA THR A 65 33.57 -28.84 -1.27
C THR A 65 33.29 -27.67 -0.30
N GLY A 66 32.47 -27.83 0.75
CA GLY A 66 31.69 -29.02 1.19
C GLY A 66 30.51 -28.66 2.10
N GLN A 67 29.61 -29.63 2.37
CA GLN A 67 28.33 -29.43 3.06
C GLN A 67 28.36 -29.82 4.56
N SER A 68 27.30 -29.40 5.27
CA SER A 68 26.76 -29.98 6.53
C SER A 68 27.52 -29.67 7.85
N ALA A 69 26.91 -29.71 9.05
CA ALA A 69 25.54 -30.13 9.42
C ALA A 69 24.91 -29.37 10.61
N GLU A 70 23.59 -29.16 10.52
CA GLU A 70 22.48 -29.25 11.51
C GLU A 70 22.57 -29.04 13.06
N ARG A 71 21.40 -28.65 13.61
CA ARG A 71 20.82 -28.90 14.98
C ARG A 71 21.48 -28.23 16.20
N GLY A 72 20.83 -27.41 17.05
CA GLY A 72 19.42 -27.16 17.36
C GLY A 72 19.21 -27.06 18.90
N THR A 73 18.20 -26.29 19.38
CA THR A 73 17.67 -26.26 20.79
C THR A 73 18.61 -25.74 21.93
N SER A 74 18.20 -25.24 23.12
CA SER A 74 16.91 -24.72 23.65
C SER A 74 17.04 -24.08 25.08
N TYR A 75 16.60 -22.83 25.27
CA TYR A 75 16.07 -22.19 26.52
C TYR A 75 16.90 -21.95 27.82
N THR A 76 16.44 -20.91 28.57
CA THR A 76 16.56 -20.60 30.03
C THR A 76 17.80 -19.87 30.60
N ASN A 77 17.64 -19.28 31.81
CA ASN A 77 18.26 -18.02 32.28
C ASN A 77 19.11 -18.13 33.58
N ALA A 78 19.86 -17.03 33.84
CA ALA A 78 20.24 -16.42 35.14
C ALA A 78 21.48 -16.90 35.93
N ASP A 79 22.46 -15.98 36.03
CA ASP A 79 23.16 -15.47 37.24
C ASP A 79 23.87 -16.46 38.21
N THR A 80 25.21 -16.50 38.31
CA THR A 80 26.08 -15.40 38.83
C THR A 80 27.60 -15.74 38.73
N LEU A 81 28.44 -14.69 38.82
CA LEU A 81 29.88 -14.56 39.24
C LEU A 81 30.77 -15.84 39.45
N ASP A 82 32.09 -15.83 39.16
CA ASP A 82 33.05 -14.71 39.06
C ASP A 82 34.37 -15.06 38.30
N ASN A 83 35.29 -14.07 38.20
CA ASN A 83 36.74 -14.15 37.99
C ASN A 83 37.33 -14.49 36.61
N SER A 84 37.60 -13.46 35.79
CA SER A 84 38.98 -12.94 35.51
C SER A 84 39.07 -12.17 34.17
N PRO A 85 40.01 -11.20 34.01
CA PRO A 85 39.90 -10.19 32.95
C PRO A 85 40.72 -10.49 31.68
N VAL A 86 40.10 -10.28 30.51
CA VAL A 86 40.82 -10.11 29.23
C VAL A 86 40.85 -8.62 28.88
N THR A 87 42.03 -8.12 28.49
CA THR A 87 42.33 -6.67 28.38
C THR A 87 41.85 -6.05 27.05
N ALA A 88 41.76 -4.72 27.03
CA ALA A 88 41.33 -3.93 25.87
C ALA A 88 42.22 -4.07 24.61
N GLN A 89 43.34 -4.77 24.68
CA GLN A 89 44.25 -5.02 23.55
C GLN A 89 43.64 -5.96 22.50
N THR A 90 42.80 -6.92 22.90
CA THR A 90 42.23 -7.89 21.96
C THR A 90 41.21 -7.26 21.00
N LEU A 91 40.42 -6.29 21.48
CA LEU A 91 39.44 -5.58 20.65
C LEU A 91 40.12 -4.57 19.71
N ALA A 92 41.21 -3.93 20.17
CA ALA A 92 42.02 -3.03 19.35
C ALA A 92 42.63 -3.75 18.12
N HIS A 93 43.04 -5.01 18.27
CA HIS A 93 43.66 -5.77 17.19
C HIS A 93 42.68 -6.06 16.03
N GLN A 94 41.41 -6.40 16.31
CA GLN A 94 40.42 -6.65 15.25
C GLN A 94 39.95 -5.37 14.56
N LEU A 95 39.80 -4.26 15.31
CA LEU A 95 39.53 -2.95 14.72
C LEU A 95 40.67 -2.42 13.84
N SER A 96 41.91 -2.89 14.04
CA SER A 96 43.03 -2.55 13.16
C SER A 96 42.89 -3.19 11.77
N LEU A 97 42.54 -4.47 11.69
CA LEU A 97 42.51 -5.22 10.42
C LEU A 97 41.36 -4.84 9.50
N LEU A 98 40.19 -4.49 10.04
CA LEU A 98 39.07 -3.96 9.24
C LEU A 98 39.32 -2.55 8.71
N LYS A 99 40.25 -1.80 9.31
CA LYS A 99 40.61 -0.43 8.89
C LYS A 99 41.52 -0.42 7.65
N GLU A 100 42.35 -1.46 7.48
CA GLU A 100 43.28 -1.56 6.34
C GLU A 100 42.59 -2.07 5.05
N GLY A 101 41.52 -2.86 5.18
CA GLY A 101 40.81 -3.44 4.02
C GLY A 101 40.05 -2.44 3.15
N LEU A 102 39.42 -1.42 3.72
CA LEU A 102 38.52 -0.52 2.97
C LEU A 102 39.21 0.73 2.40
N SER A 103 40.35 1.14 2.96
CA SER A 103 41.05 2.38 2.56
C SER A 103 41.81 2.26 1.23
N ALA A 104 42.19 1.05 0.82
CA ALA A 104 43.01 0.84 -0.37
C ALA A 104 42.22 0.88 -1.68
N THR A 105 40.97 0.40 -1.69
CA THR A 105 40.17 0.21 -2.92
C THR A 105 39.55 1.52 -3.41
N LEU A 106 39.10 2.38 -2.50
CA LEU A 106 38.38 3.62 -2.86
C LEU A 106 39.31 4.70 -3.42
N SER A 107 40.56 4.76 -2.96
CA SER A 107 41.52 5.81 -3.33
C SER A 107 42.00 5.76 -4.79
N LYS A 108 41.85 4.61 -5.47
CA LYS A 108 42.37 4.44 -6.84
C LYS A 108 41.34 4.81 -7.92
N ALA A 109 40.08 4.38 -7.75
CA ALA A 109 39.02 4.63 -8.73
C ALA A 109 38.70 6.14 -8.92
N VAL A 110 38.88 6.95 -7.87
CA VAL A 110 38.63 8.40 -7.93
C VAL A 110 39.71 9.14 -8.75
N ALA A 111 40.96 8.67 -8.72
CA ALA A 111 42.08 9.33 -9.41
C ALA A 111 41.93 9.31 -10.93
N ASP A 112 41.55 8.15 -11.50
CA ASP A 112 41.42 7.97 -12.95
C ASP A 112 40.24 8.77 -13.55
N ALA A 113 39.17 8.95 -12.76
CA ALA A 113 38.05 9.81 -13.14
C ALA A 113 38.45 11.31 -13.19
N VAL A 114 39.18 11.80 -12.17
CA VAL A 114 39.63 13.20 -12.08
C VAL A 114 40.62 13.56 -13.19
N ALA A 115 41.52 12.64 -13.54
CA ALA A 115 42.46 12.82 -14.66
C ALA A 115 41.77 13.07 -16.01
N THR A 116 40.57 12.51 -16.20
CA THR A 116 39.77 12.69 -17.42
C THR A 116 39.13 14.08 -17.48
N ALA A 117 38.59 14.58 -16.36
CA ALA A 117 37.93 15.90 -16.30
C ALA A 117 38.90 17.08 -16.50
N ILE A 118 40.11 16.99 -15.94
CA ILE A 118 41.14 18.05 -16.04
C ILE A 118 41.51 18.34 -17.51
N LYS A 119 41.49 17.32 -18.38
CA LYS A 119 41.86 17.43 -19.79
C LYS A 119 40.84 18.19 -20.64
N ASP A 120 39.55 18.10 -20.29
CA ASP A 120 38.48 18.83 -20.97
C ASP A 120 38.49 20.32 -20.59
N ILE A 121 38.70 20.61 -19.30
CA ILE A 121 38.83 21.98 -18.77
C ILE A 121 40.01 22.72 -19.41
N HIS A 122 41.16 22.04 -19.56
CA HIS A 122 42.35 22.62 -20.20
C HIS A 122 42.16 22.99 -21.68
N THR A 123 41.13 22.44 -22.34
CA THR A 123 40.80 22.74 -23.74
C THR A 123 39.98 24.03 -23.84
N LYS A 124 38.99 24.21 -22.95
CA LYS A 124 38.10 25.39 -22.92
C LYS A 124 38.78 26.67 -22.40
N ILE A 125 39.72 26.54 -21.45
CA ILE A 125 40.52 27.67 -20.96
C ILE A 125 41.37 28.32 -22.08
N ARG A 126 41.59 27.62 -23.20
CA ARG A 126 42.38 28.11 -24.34
C ARG A 126 41.63 29.06 -25.28
N GLU A 127 40.31 29.21 -25.13
CA GLU A 127 39.48 30.02 -26.05
C GLU A 127 39.15 31.43 -25.52
N LEU A 128 39.52 31.77 -24.27
CA LEU A 128 39.14 33.03 -23.59
C LEU A 128 40.32 33.79 -22.97
N GLY A 129 41.42 33.90 -23.70
CA GLY A 129 42.56 34.76 -23.31
C GLY A 129 42.56 36.10 -24.04
N ASP A 130 42.39 37.21 -23.32
CA ASP A 130 43.49 38.16 -23.00
C ASP A 130 43.01 39.29 -22.04
N ARG A 131 43.88 39.72 -21.11
CA ARG A 131 43.85 40.94 -20.23
C ARG A 131 42.50 41.48 -19.70
N THR A 132 42.26 41.74 -18.40
CA THR A 132 43.09 41.80 -17.17
C THR A 132 44.40 42.59 -17.19
N ASP A 133 44.35 43.83 -16.68
CA ASP A 133 45.46 44.56 -16.04
C ASP A 133 44.88 45.49 -14.96
N LYS A 134 44.49 44.94 -13.79
CA LYS A 134 43.98 45.75 -12.65
C LYS A 134 43.96 45.11 -11.26
N LEU A 135 44.54 43.91 -11.06
CA LEU A 135 44.34 43.12 -9.83
C LEU A 135 45.49 43.14 -8.81
N GLU A 136 46.68 43.64 -9.15
CA GLU A 136 47.79 43.70 -8.19
C GLU A 136 47.54 44.71 -7.05
N TYR A 137 46.81 45.81 -7.30
CA TYR A 137 46.55 46.83 -6.27
C TYR A 137 45.60 46.36 -5.14
N LEU A 138 44.69 45.42 -5.43
CA LEU A 138 43.69 44.95 -4.45
C LEU A 138 44.23 43.91 -3.47
N THR A 139 45.36 43.28 -3.78
CA THR A 139 45.89 42.16 -2.98
C THR A 139 46.51 42.66 -1.67
N ASP A 140 47.27 43.75 -1.72
CA ASP A 140 47.96 44.31 -0.55
C ASP A 140 46.99 44.93 0.47
N GLU A 141 45.89 45.56 0.03
CA GLU A 141 44.89 46.14 0.95
C GLU A 141 44.18 45.04 1.77
N VAL A 142 43.89 43.89 1.17
CA VAL A 142 43.27 42.75 1.87
C VAL A 142 44.22 42.15 2.91
N ILE A 143 45.50 41.99 2.57
CA ILE A 143 46.53 41.48 3.50
C ILE A 143 46.66 42.41 4.72
N GLN A 144 46.65 43.72 4.51
CA GLN A 144 46.78 44.70 5.60
C GLN A 144 45.53 44.82 6.48
N ARG A 145 44.34 44.42 6.01
CA ARG A 145 43.14 44.29 6.87
C ARG A 145 43.10 42.99 7.67
N HIS A 146 43.73 41.91 7.18
CA HIS A 146 43.65 40.60 7.84
C HIS A 146 44.42 40.55 9.17
N THR A 147 45.61 41.16 9.23
CA THR A 147 46.44 41.23 10.45
C THR A 147 45.75 41.96 11.59
N ASN A 148 45.08 43.09 11.33
CA ASN A 148 44.30 43.82 12.35
C ASN A 148 43.16 42.98 12.97
N LEU A 149 42.64 41.97 12.26
CA LEU A 149 41.57 41.08 12.76
C LEU A 149 42.10 39.96 13.65
N GLU A 150 43.40 39.62 13.60
CA GLU A 150 43.99 38.62 14.51
C GLU A 150 44.27 39.23 15.90
N ASP A 151 44.68 40.50 15.98
CA ASP A 151 44.94 41.19 17.25
C ASP A 151 43.65 41.41 18.07
N GLU A 152 42.54 41.85 17.45
CA GLU A 152 41.24 41.97 18.16
C GLU A 152 40.75 40.62 18.72
N ASN A 153 41.09 39.50 18.06
CA ASN A 153 40.73 38.16 18.52
C ASN A 153 41.50 37.69 19.76
N MET A 154 42.60 38.35 20.14
CA MET A 154 43.39 37.94 21.30
C MET A 154 42.71 38.32 22.62
N ALA A 155 42.19 39.55 22.72
CA ALA A 155 41.52 40.06 23.92
C ALA A 155 40.28 39.24 24.32
N LEU A 156 39.48 38.83 23.32
CA LEU A 156 38.25 38.05 23.53
C LEU A 156 38.53 36.65 24.12
N ARG A 157 39.70 36.06 23.83
CA ARG A 157 40.11 34.77 24.42
C ARG A 157 40.48 34.90 25.90
N GLU A 158 40.95 36.07 26.32
CA GLU A 158 41.38 36.32 27.69
C GLU A 158 40.19 36.52 28.65
N GLU A 159 39.13 37.22 28.23
CA GLU A 159 37.86 37.27 28.98
C GLU A 159 37.24 35.88 29.17
N ILE A 160 37.21 35.05 28.11
CA ILE A 160 36.68 33.68 28.17
C ILE A 160 37.49 32.82 29.16
N SER A 161 38.81 33.03 29.24
CA SER A 161 39.69 32.35 30.20
C SER A 161 39.36 32.73 31.65
N GLN A 162 39.14 34.02 31.94
CA GLN A 162 38.74 34.49 33.27
C GLN A 162 37.37 33.95 33.68
N LEU A 163 36.40 33.92 32.77
CA LEU A 163 35.06 33.38 33.03
C LEU A 163 35.12 31.89 33.41
N LYS A 164 35.94 31.10 32.69
CA LYS A 164 36.14 29.67 32.97
C LYS A 164 36.72 29.42 34.37
N ASN A 165 37.78 30.15 34.74
CA ASN A 165 38.42 30.01 36.06
C ASN A 165 37.46 30.35 37.21
N THR A 166 36.55 31.30 37.00
CA THR A 166 35.52 31.68 37.97
C THR A 166 34.52 30.54 38.23
N CYS A 167 34.13 29.80 37.18
CA CYS A 167 33.28 28.63 37.30
C CYS A 167 33.97 27.46 38.03
N GLU A 168 35.29 27.27 37.85
CA GLU A 168 36.04 26.21 38.55
C GLU A 168 36.20 26.48 40.06
N ASP A 169 36.34 27.73 40.53
CA ASP A 169 36.33 28.01 41.99
C ASP A 169 34.95 27.70 42.60
N LEU A 170 33.87 28.06 41.89
CA LEU A 170 32.49 27.78 42.32
C LEU A 170 32.20 26.28 42.46
N GLU A 171 32.64 25.45 41.50
CA GLU A 171 32.48 23.99 41.62
C GLU A 171 33.33 23.43 42.78
N ASN A 172 34.54 23.95 42.99
CA ASN A 172 35.41 23.55 44.09
C ASN A 172 34.91 24.00 45.48
N ARG A 173 34.10 25.06 45.57
CA ARG A 173 33.37 25.42 46.79
C ARG A 173 32.23 24.43 47.08
N SER A 174 31.42 24.11 46.07
CA SER A 174 30.31 23.14 46.18
C SER A 174 30.77 21.80 46.76
N ARG A 175 31.88 21.25 46.22
CA ARG A 175 32.46 19.97 46.69
C ARG A 175 32.88 19.97 48.17
N ARG A 176 33.09 21.12 48.82
CA ARG A 176 33.47 21.21 50.25
C ARG A 176 32.28 21.09 51.21
N GLN A 177 31.03 21.25 50.76
CA GLN A 177 29.84 21.22 51.63
C GLN A 177 29.16 19.83 51.75
N ASN A 178 29.70 18.81 51.09
CA ASN A 178 29.56 17.40 51.50
C ASN A 178 28.12 16.81 51.57
N LEU A 179 27.24 17.22 50.64
CA LEU A 179 25.87 16.67 50.52
C LEU A 179 25.86 15.27 49.87
N ARG A 180 25.04 14.35 50.40
CA ARG A 180 24.85 12.97 49.89
C ARG A 180 23.46 12.78 49.27
N ILE A 181 23.35 11.93 48.24
CA ILE A 181 22.12 11.62 47.50
C ILE A 181 21.76 10.13 47.63
N ARG A 182 20.47 9.76 47.65
CA ARG A 182 20.02 8.35 47.66
C ARG A 182 18.59 8.16 47.09
N GLY A 183 18.43 7.23 46.13
CA GLY A 183 17.17 6.55 45.83
C GLY A 183 16.30 7.08 44.67
N VAL A 184 16.03 6.21 43.68
CA VAL A 184 14.88 6.21 42.74
C VAL A 184 14.56 4.72 42.44
N PRO A 185 13.29 4.28 42.26
CA PRO A 185 12.94 2.87 41.99
C PRO A 185 13.29 2.37 40.57
N GLU A 186 13.30 1.04 40.38
CA GLU A 186 13.75 0.37 39.15
C GLU A 186 12.77 0.39 37.97
N GLU A 187 11.51 0.77 38.18
CA GLU A 187 10.38 0.62 37.23
C GLU A 187 10.46 1.49 35.95
N TYR A 188 11.58 2.21 35.75
CA TYR A 188 11.85 3.08 34.59
C TYR A 188 12.96 2.56 33.64
N MET A 189 13.59 1.41 33.91
CA MET A 189 14.75 0.95 33.12
C MET A 189 14.42 0.30 31.76
N ASP A 190 13.25 -0.34 31.59
CA ASP A 190 13.06 -1.34 30.53
C ASP A 190 12.85 -0.80 29.10
N ASN A 191 12.49 0.47 28.91
CA ASN A 191 12.10 1.02 27.58
C ASN A 191 13.24 1.66 26.76
N ASN A 192 14.47 1.68 27.28
CA ASN A 192 15.76 1.67 26.57
C ASN A 192 15.94 2.42 25.21
N VAL A 193 15.46 3.67 25.04
CA VAL A 193 15.75 4.51 23.85
C VAL A 193 16.14 5.95 24.24
N ILE A 194 17.41 6.35 24.03
CA ILE A 194 17.85 7.76 24.10
C ILE A 194 18.97 8.04 23.06
N PRO A 195 18.73 8.87 22.02
CA PRO A 195 19.76 9.41 21.14
C PRO A 195 20.40 10.73 21.65
N ARG A 196 21.41 11.23 20.95
CA ARG A 196 22.70 11.61 21.57
C ARG A 196 22.92 13.09 21.93
N GLY A 197 21.92 13.98 21.80
CA GLY A 197 22.12 15.43 21.90
C GLY A 197 22.63 15.96 23.25
N LEU A 198 21.80 15.88 24.29
CA LEU A 198 22.05 16.55 25.59
C LEU A 198 21.70 15.67 26.80
N ARG A 199 22.54 14.68 27.11
CA ARG A 199 22.54 14.04 28.44
C ARG A 199 23.33 14.88 29.44
N ILE A 200 22.74 15.92 30.02
CA ILE A 200 23.21 16.51 31.28
C ILE A 200 22.07 16.56 32.31
N LYS A 201 22.00 15.48 33.08
CA LYS A 201 21.49 15.37 34.47
C LYS A 201 20.47 16.41 34.96
N VAL A 202 19.23 15.96 35.13
CA VAL A 202 18.42 16.38 36.28
C VAL A 202 19.13 15.91 37.57
N PHE A 203 19.23 16.80 38.56
CA PHE A 203 19.59 16.50 39.95
C PHE A 203 18.97 17.59 40.87
N PRO A 204 18.70 17.27 42.15
CA PRO A 204 17.32 16.90 42.48
C PRO A 204 16.65 17.89 43.45
N SER A 205 15.45 17.54 43.92
CA SER A 205 14.78 18.20 45.04
C SER A 205 15.64 18.13 46.31
N PHE A 206 16.28 19.26 46.65
CA PHE A 206 16.94 19.49 47.93
C PHE A 206 16.44 20.80 48.56
N GLU A 207 16.04 20.74 49.83
CA GLU A 207 15.89 21.92 50.67
C GLU A 207 17.28 22.45 51.05
N MET A 208 17.85 23.33 50.22
CA MET A 208 18.98 24.15 50.65
C MET A 208 18.46 25.28 51.53
N THR A 209 18.77 25.22 52.83
CA THR A 209 18.30 26.18 53.84
C THR A 209 18.93 27.57 53.72
N ASP A 210 19.98 27.74 52.91
CA ASP A 210 20.59 29.04 52.61
C ASP A 210 19.99 29.64 51.33
N LEU A 211 18.95 30.45 51.52
CA LEU A 211 18.28 31.20 50.46
C LEU A 211 19.17 32.26 49.80
N SER A 212 20.21 32.75 50.49
CA SER A 212 21.08 33.80 49.95
C SER A 212 22.00 33.24 48.87
N PHE A 213 22.67 32.12 49.15
CA PHE A 213 23.51 31.44 48.16
C PHE A 213 22.70 30.98 46.93
N LYS A 214 21.48 30.45 47.14
CA LYS A 214 20.60 30.07 46.03
C LYS A 214 20.23 31.27 45.15
N SER A 215 19.78 32.38 45.75
CA SER A 215 19.38 33.57 45.01
C SER A 215 20.55 34.21 44.26
N GLU A 216 21.75 34.20 44.83
CA GLU A 216 22.96 34.72 44.17
C GLU A 216 23.38 33.82 43.00
N TRP A 217 23.37 32.49 43.18
CA TRP A 217 23.67 31.51 42.13
C TRP A 217 22.74 31.61 40.92
N GLU A 218 21.42 31.65 41.14
CA GLU A 218 20.42 31.77 40.07
C GLU A 218 20.57 33.10 39.31
N LYS A 219 20.87 34.19 40.03
CA LYS A 219 21.07 35.53 39.46
C LYS A 219 22.35 35.63 38.62
N THR A 220 23.45 35.02 39.06
CA THR A 220 24.69 34.94 38.25
C THR A 220 24.48 34.11 36.99
N LEU A 221 23.83 32.95 37.09
CA LEU A 221 23.51 32.11 35.91
C LEU A 221 22.67 32.88 34.88
N HIS A 222 21.63 33.59 35.33
CA HIS A 222 20.76 34.37 34.46
C HIS A 222 21.51 35.54 33.78
N GLN A 223 22.42 36.22 34.49
CA GLN A 223 23.28 37.25 33.90
C GLN A 223 24.26 36.68 32.86
N CYS A 224 24.86 35.51 33.13
CA CYS A 224 25.73 34.83 32.16
C CYS A 224 24.97 34.42 30.89
N SER A 225 23.76 33.87 31.00
CA SER A 225 22.96 33.51 29.81
C SER A 225 22.54 34.73 28.98
N LEU A 226 22.10 35.81 29.63
CA LEU A 226 21.75 37.06 28.94
C LEU A 226 22.94 37.66 28.19
N LYS A 227 24.10 37.74 28.85
CA LYS A 227 25.30 38.35 28.26
C LYS A 227 25.86 37.51 27.09
N LEU A 228 25.76 36.19 27.16
CA LEU A 228 26.14 35.28 26.06
C LEU A 228 25.20 35.44 24.85
N VAL A 229 23.88 35.50 25.06
CA VAL A 229 22.90 35.71 23.99
C VAL A 229 23.09 37.08 23.32
N GLN A 230 23.41 38.12 24.10
CA GLN A 230 23.70 39.45 23.58
C GLN A 230 24.94 39.46 22.69
N LEU A 231 26.06 38.88 23.15
CA LEU A 231 27.29 38.75 22.37
C LEU A 231 27.09 37.98 21.05
N LEU A 232 26.30 36.89 21.07
CA LEU A 232 25.95 36.14 19.87
C LEU A 232 25.08 36.96 18.90
N SER A 233 24.08 37.69 19.40
CA SER A 233 23.22 38.54 18.58
C SER A 233 23.99 39.69 17.90
N ASP A 234 24.95 40.29 18.61
CA ASP A 234 25.75 41.39 18.06
C ASP A 234 26.84 40.89 17.09
N TYR A 235 27.34 39.66 17.27
CA TYR A 235 28.16 38.97 16.28
C TYR A 235 27.38 38.67 14.98
N GLU A 236 26.18 38.08 15.06
CA GLU A 236 25.34 37.81 13.88
C GLU A 236 25.00 39.10 13.12
N LYS A 237 24.65 40.19 13.81
CA LYS A 237 24.41 41.51 13.17
C LYS A 237 25.64 42.02 12.41
N LYS A 238 26.83 41.93 13.01
CA LYS A 238 28.08 42.39 12.37
C LYS A 238 28.35 41.60 11.09
N VAL A 239 28.27 40.27 11.16
CA VAL A 239 28.42 39.36 10.01
C VAL A 239 27.41 39.67 8.89
N VAL A 240 26.13 39.88 9.22
CA VAL A 240 25.09 40.24 8.23
C VAL A 240 25.36 41.59 7.59
N SER A 241 25.84 42.59 8.35
CA SER A 241 26.18 43.90 7.77
C SER A 241 27.37 43.82 6.80
N GLU A 242 28.40 43.04 7.12
CA GLU A 242 29.57 42.80 6.27
C GLU A 242 29.18 42.12 4.95
N LEU A 243 28.34 41.07 5.03
CA LEU A 243 27.79 40.36 3.87
C LEU A 243 26.90 41.25 3.00
N THR A 244 26.07 42.11 3.61
CA THR A 244 25.20 43.03 2.87
C THR A 244 26.01 44.04 2.05
N ILE A 245 27.16 44.50 2.58
CA ILE A 245 28.08 45.39 1.86
C ILE A 245 28.75 44.63 0.70
N GLN A 246 29.24 43.40 0.93
CA GLN A 246 29.87 42.59 -0.12
C GLN A 246 28.92 42.22 -1.26
N ILE A 247 27.67 41.85 -0.96
CA ILE A 247 26.64 41.55 -1.96
C ILE A 247 26.40 42.78 -2.84
N LYS A 248 26.24 43.96 -2.23
CA LYS A 248 25.98 45.19 -2.97
C LYS A 248 27.15 45.60 -3.87
N GLU A 249 28.38 45.43 -3.40
CA GLU A 249 29.58 45.65 -4.21
C GLU A 249 29.75 44.63 -5.37
N ILE A 250 29.07 43.48 -5.29
CA ILE A 250 28.99 42.48 -6.37
C ILE A 250 27.85 42.83 -7.35
N GLU A 251 26.71 43.32 -6.86
CA GLU A 251 25.60 43.81 -7.70
C GLU A 251 26.03 45.00 -8.58
N ASP A 252 26.71 46.00 -8.01
CA ASP A 252 27.24 47.16 -8.73
C ASP A 252 28.25 46.74 -9.83
N LYS A 253 29.04 45.69 -9.58
CA LYS A 253 29.99 45.12 -10.57
C LYS A 253 29.28 44.29 -11.65
N LEU A 254 28.18 43.61 -11.32
CA LEU A 254 27.36 42.87 -12.28
C LEU A 254 26.59 43.80 -13.22
N GLN A 255 26.06 44.92 -12.73
CA GLN A 255 25.36 45.90 -13.56
C GLN A 255 26.25 46.59 -14.63
N ALA A 256 27.58 46.52 -14.50
CA ALA A 256 28.52 46.98 -15.51
C ALA A 256 28.68 46.01 -16.71
N ILE A 257 28.22 44.75 -16.60
CA ILE A 257 28.42 43.71 -17.63
C ILE A 257 27.25 43.71 -18.61
N LYS A 258 27.54 44.13 -19.85
CA LYS A 258 26.53 44.54 -20.85
C LYS A 258 25.98 43.38 -21.69
N ASP A 259 25.50 42.30 -21.05
CA ASP A 259 24.71 41.27 -21.73
C ASP A 259 23.65 40.65 -20.79
N GLN A 260 22.38 40.99 -21.03
CA GLN A 260 21.40 41.08 -19.95
C GLN A 260 20.59 39.79 -19.68
N ASP A 261 20.52 38.86 -20.63
CA ASP A 261 19.66 37.67 -20.53
C ASP A 261 20.26 36.55 -19.67
N MET A 262 21.55 36.23 -19.86
CA MET A 262 22.20 35.14 -19.13
C MET A 262 22.40 35.46 -17.63
N VAL A 263 22.74 36.72 -17.30
CA VAL A 263 22.92 37.16 -15.90
C VAL A 263 21.59 37.07 -15.15
N THR A 264 20.52 37.64 -15.70
CA THR A 264 19.17 37.61 -15.08
C THR A 264 18.71 36.18 -14.79
N LYS A 265 19.01 35.24 -15.71
CA LYS A 265 18.63 33.82 -15.59
C LYS A 265 19.40 33.07 -14.50
N GLN A 266 20.63 33.49 -14.18
CA GLN A 266 21.37 32.99 -13.01
C GLN A 266 20.93 33.68 -11.72
N LEU A 267 20.67 35.00 -11.76
CA LEU A 267 20.21 35.77 -10.59
C LEU A 267 18.89 35.20 -10.03
N VAL A 268 17.91 34.93 -10.89
CA VAL A 268 16.65 34.28 -10.51
C VAL A 268 16.92 32.91 -9.86
N ARG A 269 17.89 32.15 -10.36
CA ARG A 269 18.23 30.81 -9.84
C ARG A 269 18.90 30.86 -8.48
N ILE A 270 19.76 31.85 -8.25
CA ILE A 270 20.40 32.12 -6.95
C ILE A 270 19.37 32.59 -5.94
N ASN A 271 18.51 33.55 -6.30
CA ASN A 271 17.46 34.04 -5.42
C ASN A 271 16.46 32.94 -5.05
N THR A 272 16.08 32.06 -5.99
CA THR A 272 15.21 30.90 -5.70
C THR A 272 15.81 29.98 -4.63
N GLU A 273 17.13 29.76 -4.64
CA GLU A 273 17.80 28.91 -3.64
C GLU A 273 18.06 29.66 -2.31
N ILE A 274 18.20 30.98 -2.33
CA ILE A 274 18.20 31.84 -1.13
C ILE A 274 16.83 31.79 -0.46
N ASP A 275 15.73 32.03 -1.19
CA ASP A 275 14.35 31.93 -0.70
C ASP A 275 14.09 30.54 -0.08
N ARG A 276 14.61 29.48 -0.73
CA ARG A 276 14.53 28.09 -0.24
C ARG A 276 15.27 27.91 1.09
N LEU A 277 16.48 28.44 1.21
CA LEU A 277 17.30 28.35 2.42
C LEU A 277 16.76 29.23 3.56
N GLU A 278 16.23 30.42 3.27
CA GLU A 278 15.54 31.25 4.27
C GLU A 278 14.30 30.54 4.81
N HIS A 279 13.46 29.95 3.94
CA HIS A 279 12.33 29.12 4.38
C HIS A 279 12.77 27.92 5.23
N GLU A 280 13.83 27.21 4.82
CA GLU A 280 14.36 26.06 5.55
C GLU A 280 14.92 26.47 6.93
N ILE A 281 15.52 27.67 7.06
CA ILE A 281 15.96 28.24 8.35
C ILE A 281 14.77 28.72 9.20
N ILE A 282 13.77 29.37 8.59
CA ILE A 282 12.58 29.90 9.27
C ILE A 282 11.74 28.76 9.83
N ASP A 283 11.43 27.71 9.05
CA ASP A 283 10.66 26.57 9.56
C ASP A 283 11.47 25.76 10.58
N ASN A 284 12.80 25.66 10.49
CA ASN A 284 13.61 25.07 11.57
C ASN A 284 13.55 25.89 12.87
N LYS A 285 13.65 27.23 12.79
CA LYS A 285 13.48 28.12 13.96
C LYS A 285 12.06 28.06 14.53
N ARG A 286 11.03 27.98 13.68
CA ARG A 286 9.61 27.88 14.05
C ARG A 286 9.27 26.54 14.68
N GLN A 287 9.75 25.43 14.11
CA GLN A 287 9.62 24.09 14.69
C GLN A 287 10.38 23.98 16.02
N LYS A 288 11.48 24.71 16.21
CA LYS A 288 12.11 24.83 17.53
C LYS A 288 11.21 25.58 18.52
N TYR A 289 10.79 26.80 18.18
CA TYR A 289 9.91 27.63 19.01
C TYR A 289 8.60 26.93 19.44
N LEU A 290 7.98 26.15 18.55
CA LEU A 290 6.77 25.38 18.84
C LEU A 290 7.00 24.17 19.77
N ARG A 291 8.23 23.67 19.88
CA ARG A 291 8.62 22.66 20.88
C ARG A 291 9.00 23.32 22.20
N ASP A 292 9.76 24.42 22.15
CA ASP A 292 10.13 25.22 23.31
C ASP A 292 8.88 25.77 24.06
N ILE A 293 7.75 26.03 23.35
CA ILE A 293 6.45 26.37 23.95
C ILE A 293 5.80 25.17 24.66
N HIS A 294 5.81 23.99 24.05
CA HIS A 294 5.10 22.83 24.61
C HIS A 294 5.72 22.36 25.93
N ASP A 295 7.04 22.53 26.12
CA ASP A 295 7.73 22.28 27.38
C ASP A 295 7.41 23.35 28.46
N TYR A 296 6.94 24.54 28.08
CA TYR A 296 6.56 25.61 29.02
C TYR A 296 5.18 25.37 29.66
N ASP A 297 4.19 24.93 28.87
CA ASP A 297 2.81 24.76 29.35
C ASP A 297 2.67 23.65 30.40
N VAL A 298 3.54 22.61 30.36
CA VAL A 298 3.52 21.49 31.31
C VAL A 298 3.98 21.90 32.73
N VAL A 299 4.66 23.04 32.89
CA VAL A 299 5.12 23.52 34.20
C VAL A 299 4.01 24.28 34.96
N VAL A 300 2.96 24.73 34.27
CA VAL A 300 1.92 25.62 34.83
C VAL A 300 0.95 24.87 35.76
N GLU A 301 0.66 23.59 35.52
CA GLU A 301 -0.30 22.81 36.33
C GLU A 301 0.21 22.43 37.74
N ALA A 302 1.50 22.66 38.06
CA ALA A 302 2.10 22.27 39.33
C ALA A 302 2.04 23.35 40.45
N MET A 303 1.47 24.54 40.19
CA MET A 303 1.53 25.71 41.09
C MET A 303 0.20 26.05 41.82
N ALA A 304 -0.79 25.16 41.78
CA ALA A 304 -2.13 25.38 42.36
C ALA A 304 -2.24 25.18 43.89
N PHE A 305 -1.15 25.35 44.67
CA PHE A 305 -1.11 25.08 46.12
C PHE A 305 -0.70 26.26 47.00
N LEU A 306 -0.50 27.46 46.44
CA LEU A 306 0.09 28.61 47.14
C LEU A 306 -0.88 29.74 47.54
N GLU A 307 -2.14 29.73 47.09
CA GLU A 307 -3.14 30.72 47.53
C GLU A 307 -3.74 30.47 48.93
N LEU A 308 -3.51 29.31 49.55
CA LEU A 308 -4.06 29.01 50.89
C LEU A 308 -3.31 29.71 52.03
N ILE A 309 -2.14 30.32 51.75
CA ILE A 309 -1.31 31.01 52.77
C ILE A 309 -1.50 32.54 52.73
N TYR A 310 -1.94 33.11 51.60
CA TYR A 310 -2.02 34.56 51.43
C TYR A 310 -3.21 35.22 52.17
N LEU A 311 -4.12 34.43 52.73
CA LEU A 311 -5.35 34.91 53.40
C LEU A 311 -5.20 35.22 54.90
N THR A 312 -4.02 35.00 55.50
CA THR A 312 -3.78 35.23 56.94
C THR A 312 -2.71 36.27 57.26
N ALA A 313 -2.05 36.86 56.27
CA ALA A 313 -0.96 37.81 56.46
C ALA A 313 -1.40 39.28 56.26
N LEU A 314 -1.31 40.06 57.33
CA LEU A 314 -1.45 41.52 57.39
C LEU A 314 -2.80 42.16 57.02
N TYR A 315 -3.78 41.95 57.92
CA TYR A 315 -4.44 43.13 58.53
C TYR A 315 -3.39 43.96 59.32
N VAL A 316 -3.68 45.23 59.68
CA VAL A 316 -2.85 46.15 60.49
C VAL A 316 -1.93 47.12 59.69
N THR A 317 -2.48 48.32 59.41
CA THR A 317 -1.91 49.71 59.55
C THR A 317 -0.47 50.05 59.13
N THR A 318 -0.13 51.20 58.52
CA THR A 318 -0.87 52.46 58.24
C THR A 318 -0.15 53.32 57.19
N CYS A 319 -0.88 54.31 56.62
CA CYS A 319 -0.47 55.61 56.03
C CYS A 319 1.04 55.89 55.77
N SER A 320 1.41 56.46 54.62
CA SER A 320 0.96 57.82 54.24
C SER A 320 0.92 58.11 52.73
N SER A 321 0.31 59.23 52.38
CA SER A 321 -0.12 59.61 51.02
C SER A 321 0.95 60.28 50.16
N LYS A 322 0.90 60.02 48.84
CA LYS A 322 0.84 61.07 47.82
C LYS A 322 -0.16 60.68 46.73
N VAL A 323 -1.01 61.61 46.32
CA VAL A 323 -2.09 61.36 45.36
C VAL A 323 -1.62 61.64 43.94
N GLN A 324 -1.79 60.65 43.05
CA GLN A 324 -2.03 60.88 41.63
C GLN A 324 -3.25 60.06 41.19
N THR A 325 -3.89 60.48 40.11
CA THR A 325 -5.30 60.15 39.83
C THR A 325 -5.52 58.71 39.36
N LYS A 326 -6.62 58.11 39.82
CA LYS A 326 -7.09 56.80 39.33
C LYS A 326 -7.33 56.85 37.83
N LYS A 327 -6.72 55.92 37.08
CA LYS A 327 -7.38 55.36 35.88
C LYS A 327 -8.40 54.30 36.34
N PRO A 328 -9.54 54.13 35.66
CA PRO A 328 -10.51 53.07 35.95
C PRO A 328 -9.97 51.68 35.52
N ALA A 329 -10.81 50.65 35.66
CA ALA A 329 -10.47 49.24 35.45
C ALA A 329 -9.88 48.92 34.06
N CYS A 330 -9.23 47.75 33.96
CA CYS A 330 -8.64 47.24 32.72
C CYS A 330 -9.65 47.21 31.57
N HIS A 331 -9.52 48.14 30.62
CA HIS A 331 -10.29 48.16 29.39
C HIS A 331 -9.71 47.10 28.44
N LEU A 332 -10.52 46.15 27.97
CA LEU A 332 -10.13 45.32 26.85
C LEU A 332 -10.34 46.12 25.56
N GLU A 333 -9.29 46.29 24.77
CA GLU A 333 -9.40 46.83 23.41
C GLU A 333 -9.79 45.72 22.43
N ILE A 334 -11.01 45.20 22.58
CA ILE A 334 -11.66 44.42 21.52
C ILE A 334 -12.29 45.38 20.52
N ILE A 335 -12.41 44.93 19.27
CA ILE A 335 -13.09 45.60 18.14
C ILE A 335 -14.34 46.35 18.60
N LYS A 336 -14.41 47.65 18.24
CA LYS A 336 -15.65 48.44 18.28
C LYS A 336 -16.39 48.24 16.97
N THR A 337 -17.66 47.85 17.03
CA THR A 337 -18.52 47.81 15.85
C THR A 337 -19.25 49.14 15.65
N TYR A 338 -19.57 49.47 14.40
CA TYR A 338 -20.33 50.67 14.03
C TYR A 338 -21.77 50.61 14.57
N GLU A 339 -22.40 49.44 14.43
CA GLU A 339 -23.71 49.11 14.98
C GLU A 339 -23.58 47.86 15.87
N GLU A 340 -24.34 47.78 16.97
CA GLU A 340 -24.42 46.59 17.82
C GLU A 340 -25.85 46.05 17.84
N TYR A 341 -26.02 44.87 17.24
CA TYR A 341 -27.28 44.13 17.23
C TYR A 341 -27.47 43.40 18.57
N GLU A 342 -28.06 44.09 19.54
CA GLU A 342 -28.40 43.58 20.88
C GLU A 342 -29.91 43.29 20.96
N TYR A 343 -30.30 42.04 21.18
CA TYR A 343 -31.69 41.64 21.40
C TYR A 343 -31.88 41.15 22.83
N MET A 344 -32.70 41.85 23.60
CA MET A 344 -32.95 41.50 24.99
C MET A 344 -34.43 41.52 25.37
N LYS A 345 -34.85 40.52 26.13
CA LYS A 345 -36.15 40.46 26.81
C LYS A 345 -35.96 39.86 28.19
N GLU A 346 -36.22 40.63 29.25
CA GLU A 346 -36.07 40.16 30.64
C GLU A 346 -37.09 39.04 30.99
N GLY A 347 -36.72 38.20 31.96
CA GLY A 347 -37.55 37.12 32.50
C GLY A 347 -36.94 36.51 33.77
N ASP A 348 -37.65 35.60 34.43
CA ASP A 348 -37.20 34.93 35.66
C ASP A 348 -35.93 34.08 35.46
N ILE A 349 -35.78 33.55 34.24
CA ILE A 349 -34.64 32.76 33.75
C ILE A 349 -34.23 33.33 32.39
N MET A 350 -32.93 33.49 32.17
CA MET A 350 -32.38 34.04 30.92
C MET A 350 -31.65 32.96 30.12
N ILE A 351 -31.99 32.80 28.83
CA ILE A 351 -31.14 32.07 27.88
C ILE A 351 -30.27 33.07 27.14
N ALA A 352 -28.95 32.89 27.22
CA ALA A 352 -28.01 33.70 26.47
C ALA A 352 -27.86 33.17 25.03
N GLY A 353 -27.59 34.06 24.07
CA GLY A 353 -27.40 33.68 22.68
C GLY A 353 -26.25 34.42 22.00
N VAL A 354 -25.47 33.70 21.20
CA VAL A 354 -24.53 34.30 20.24
C VAL A 354 -24.77 33.59 18.92
N LEU A 355 -25.46 34.28 18.00
CA LEU A 355 -25.94 33.70 16.75
C LEU A 355 -25.28 34.42 15.58
N THR A 356 -24.85 33.69 14.56
CA THR A 356 -24.41 34.26 13.28
C THR A 356 -25.66 34.66 12.48
N ILE A 357 -25.93 35.97 12.30
CA ILE A 357 -26.91 36.46 11.31
C ILE A 357 -26.18 37.05 10.10
N ASN A 358 -25.36 38.08 10.32
CA ASN A 358 -24.38 38.55 9.35
C ASN A 358 -23.23 37.54 9.21
N THR A 359 -22.59 37.49 8.04
CA THR A 359 -21.47 36.55 7.78
C THR A 359 -20.14 37.20 7.42
N LEU A 360 -20.08 38.54 7.38
CA LEU A 360 -18.87 39.28 7.07
C LEU A 360 -18.70 40.46 8.02
N ILE A 361 -17.45 40.81 8.30
CA ILE A 361 -17.09 42.08 8.93
C ILE A 361 -16.22 42.90 7.97
N VAL A 362 -16.60 44.17 7.78
CA VAL A 362 -15.90 45.15 6.93
C VAL A 362 -15.38 46.30 7.78
N PRO A 363 -14.10 46.70 7.66
CA PRO A 363 -13.59 47.89 8.34
C PRO A 363 -14.08 49.17 7.64
N ILE A 364 -14.62 50.11 8.41
CA ILE A 364 -15.00 51.44 7.94
C ILE A 364 -14.00 52.48 8.46
N SER A 365 -13.48 53.29 7.55
CA SER A 365 -12.75 54.52 7.83
C SER A 365 -13.54 55.72 7.31
N TYR A 366 -14.26 56.43 8.18
CA TYR A 366 -14.81 57.75 7.85
C TYR A 366 -13.70 58.82 7.96
N PRO A 367 -13.69 59.87 7.11
CA PRO A 367 -12.56 60.83 7.06
C PRO A 367 -12.36 61.73 8.29
N MET A 368 -13.17 61.62 9.35
CA MET A 368 -13.25 62.61 10.43
C MET A 368 -13.08 62.07 11.85
N ASP A 369 -13.03 60.75 12.06
CA ASP A 369 -12.85 60.16 13.40
C ASP A 369 -11.81 59.03 13.40
N PHE A 370 -10.89 59.05 14.36
CA PHE A 370 -9.68 58.24 14.37
C PHE A 370 -9.88 56.81 14.91
N TYR A 371 -11.07 56.25 14.77
CA TYR A 371 -11.44 54.90 15.23
C TYR A 371 -11.87 54.01 14.05
N ASN A 372 -11.02 53.04 13.70
CA ASN A 372 -11.35 51.96 12.77
C ASN A 372 -12.54 51.16 13.32
N SER A 373 -13.74 51.48 12.84
CA SER A 373 -15.00 50.90 13.30
C SER A 373 -15.39 49.77 12.36
N MET A 374 -15.86 48.65 12.89
CA MET A 374 -16.18 47.47 12.07
C MET A 374 -17.69 47.32 11.87
N LEU A 375 -18.14 47.14 10.63
CA LEU A 375 -19.54 46.89 10.30
C LEU A 375 -19.75 45.41 10.02
N CYS A 376 -20.80 44.82 10.58
CA CYS A 376 -21.28 43.50 10.21
C CYS A 376 -22.18 43.61 8.97
N VAL A 377 -21.95 42.79 7.95
CA VAL A 377 -22.67 42.83 6.67
C VAL A 377 -22.94 41.42 6.13
N GLY A 378 -23.80 41.34 5.11
CA GLY A 378 -24.24 40.07 4.53
C GLY A 378 -25.19 39.34 5.49
N ALA A 379 -26.28 40.00 5.87
CA ALA A 379 -27.34 39.40 6.67
C ALA A 379 -28.01 38.29 5.85
N LEU A 380 -27.86 37.03 6.25
CA LEU A 380 -28.40 35.92 5.46
C LEU A 380 -29.84 35.59 5.88
N ALA A 381 -30.76 35.57 4.93
CA ALA A 381 -32.17 35.21 5.14
C ALA A 381 -32.35 33.87 5.92
N LYS A 382 -31.58 32.84 5.57
CA LYS A 382 -31.52 31.54 6.28
C LYS A 382 -31.04 31.65 7.73
N ASN A 383 -30.16 32.61 8.02
CA ASN A 383 -29.60 32.81 9.36
C ASN A 383 -30.54 33.65 10.23
N TYR A 384 -31.12 34.73 9.68
CA TYR A 384 -32.20 35.47 10.35
C TYR A 384 -33.37 34.53 10.68
N ARG A 385 -33.70 33.58 9.80
CA ARG A 385 -34.67 32.51 10.07
C ARG A 385 -34.35 31.66 11.31
N GLN A 386 -33.07 31.37 11.61
CA GLN A 386 -32.67 30.68 12.85
C GLN A 386 -32.88 31.55 14.10
N PHE A 387 -32.79 32.88 13.98
CA PHE A 387 -33.13 33.82 15.05
C PHE A 387 -34.66 33.92 15.25
N VAL A 388 -35.44 34.00 14.18
CA VAL A 388 -36.92 33.91 14.22
C VAL A 388 -37.38 32.60 14.90
N ASP A 389 -36.71 31.48 14.59
CA ASP A 389 -36.92 30.18 15.24
C ASP A 389 -36.63 30.20 16.75
N PHE A 390 -35.65 30.99 17.22
CA PHE A 390 -35.40 31.21 18.64
C PHE A 390 -36.55 31.97 19.28
N LEU A 391 -36.96 33.11 18.70
CA LEU A 391 -38.03 33.95 19.23
C LEU A 391 -39.35 33.17 19.35
N PHE A 392 -39.69 32.41 18.30
CA PHE A 392 -40.87 31.53 18.30
C PHE A 392 -40.80 30.43 19.37
N ALA A 393 -39.62 29.82 19.58
CA ALA A 393 -39.43 28.83 20.65
C ALA A 393 -39.71 29.44 22.03
N ILE A 394 -39.12 30.61 22.33
CA ILE A 394 -39.34 31.33 23.59
C ILE A 394 -40.81 31.69 23.77
N GLU A 395 -41.48 32.18 22.73
CA GLU A 395 -42.89 32.57 22.82
C GLU A 395 -43.82 31.36 23.04
N ASN A 396 -43.56 30.23 22.39
CA ASN A 396 -44.32 28.99 22.62
C ASN A 396 -44.10 28.44 24.04
N ILE A 397 -42.86 28.42 24.52
CA ILE A 397 -42.53 27.91 25.86
C ILE A 397 -43.17 28.77 26.96
N ASN A 398 -43.17 30.09 26.81
CA ASN A 398 -43.87 31.01 27.73
C ASN A 398 -45.42 30.90 27.67
N LYS A 399 -45.98 30.20 26.68
CA LYS A 399 -47.41 29.91 26.56
C LYS A 399 -47.79 28.48 26.97
N ASP A 400 -46.82 27.60 27.21
CA ASP A 400 -47.05 26.20 27.58
C ASP A 400 -47.36 26.10 29.09
N PRO A 401 -48.55 25.67 29.51
CA PRO A 401 -48.89 25.53 30.92
C PRO A 401 -48.21 24.33 31.62
N VAL A 402 -47.52 23.46 30.87
CA VAL A 402 -46.82 22.28 31.38
C VAL A 402 -45.33 22.55 31.57
N LEU A 403 -44.70 23.28 30.66
CA LEU A 403 -43.25 23.53 30.65
C LEU A 403 -42.91 24.84 31.36
N LEU A 404 -42.09 24.76 32.43
CA LEU A 404 -41.70 25.90 33.28
C LEU A 404 -42.89 26.71 33.88
N PRO A 405 -43.92 26.06 34.49
CA PRO A 405 -45.14 26.73 34.92
C PRO A 405 -44.89 27.80 36.00
N ASN A 406 -45.46 28.98 35.79
CA ASN A 406 -45.29 30.20 36.60
C ASN A 406 -43.88 30.81 36.59
N LEU A 407 -43.07 30.55 35.54
CA LEU A 407 -41.78 31.22 35.33
C LEU A 407 -41.66 31.69 33.88
N THR A 408 -41.15 32.90 33.71
CA THR A 408 -40.91 33.50 32.39
C THR A 408 -39.49 33.22 31.91
N LEU A 409 -39.38 32.85 30.64
CA LEU A 409 -38.12 32.60 29.96
C LEU A 409 -37.77 33.83 29.09
N GLY A 410 -36.78 34.59 29.53
CA GLY A 410 -36.20 35.73 28.82
C GLY A 410 -34.94 35.35 28.05
N TYR A 411 -34.37 36.32 27.33
CA TYR A 411 -33.15 36.13 26.54
C TYR A 411 -32.27 37.38 26.45
N HIS A 412 -30.98 37.17 26.19
CA HIS A 412 -30.01 38.21 25.83
C HIS A 412 -29.11 37.67 24.73
N ILE A 413 -29.22 38.25 23.52
CA ILE A 413 -28.65 37.73 22.29
C ILE A 413 -27.85 38.84 21.59
N TYR A 414 -26.70 38.49 21.02
CA TYR A 414 -25.98 39.33 20.06
C TYR A 414 -25.70 38.57 18.76
N ASP A 415 -25.57 39.31 17.66
CA ASP A 415 -24.93 38.79 16.45
C ASP A 415 -23.43 38.52 16.71
N SER A 416 -22.92 37.42 16.14
CA SER A 416 -21.48 37.13 16.07
C SER A 416 -20.83 37.66 14.79
N CYS A 417 -21.64 37.96 13.77
CA CYS A 417 -21.23 38.40 12.45
C CYS A 417 -20.29 37.42 11.72
N GLY A 418 -20.23 36.17 12.16
CA GLY A 418 -19.31 35.14 11.68
C GLY A 418 -17.85 35.31 12.15
N ASP A 419 -17.52 36.35 12.92
CA ASP A 419 -16.15 36.67 13.31
C ASP A 419 -15.82 36.22 14.75
N PRO A 420 -14.77 35.40 14.96
CA PRO A 420 -14.41 34.90 16.30
C PRO A 420 -14.17 36.01 17.34
N ARG A 421 -13.72 37.19 16.91
CA ARG A 421 -13.36 38.32 17.78
C ARG A 421 -14.62 39.06 18.22
N LYS A 422 -15.61 39.23 17.33
CA LYS A 422 -16.95 39.75 17.70
C LYS A 422 -17.73 38.72 18.53
N ALA A 423 -17.64 37.43 18.21
CA ALA A 423 -18.20 36.35 19.01
C ALA A 423 -17.72 36.40 20.48
N VAL A 424 -16.41 36.56 20.70
CA VAL A 424 -15.83 36.77 22.04
C VAL A 424 -16.34 38.04 22.71
N ARG A 425 -16.43 39.18 21.99
CA ARG A 425 -17.04 40.41 22.53
C ARG A 425 -18.47 40.15 22.99
N SER A 426 -19.30 39.54 22.14
CA SER A 426 -20.70 39.20 22.41
C SER A 426 -20.88 38.36 23.69
N VAL A 427 -20.07 37.32 23.90
CA VAL A 427 -20.13 36.51 25.13
C VAL A 427 -19.78 37.35 26.36
N LEU A 428 -18.72 38.14 26.30
CA LEU A 428 -18.28 38.95 27.44
C LEU A 428 -19.26 40.10 27.75
N GLN A 429 -19.92 40.67 26.74
CA GLN A 429 -21.01 41.65 26.90
C GLN A 429 -22.20 41.05 27.66
N ILE A 430 -22.63 39.83 27.32
CA ILE A 430 -23.70 39.12 28.02
C ILE A 430 -23.29 38.80 29.47
N LEU A 431 -22.07 38.29 29.69
CA LEU A 431 -21.58 37.92 31.03
C LEU A 431 -21.42 39.13 31.96
N SER A 432 -20.95 40.27 31.45
CA SER A 432 -20.85 41.51 32.24
C SER A 432 -22.15 42.31 32.33
N GLY A 433 -23.09 42.07 31.40
CA GLY A 433 -24.33 42.84 31.28
C GLY A 433 -24.10 44.30 30.90
N THR A 434 -22.95 44.63 30.30
CA THR A 434 -22.60 45.97 29.80
C THR A 434 -22.21 45.93 28.35
N ARG A 435 -22.55 47.00 27.61
CA ARG A 435 -22.13 47.19 26.22
C ARG A 435 -20.62 47.20 26.05
N GLU A 436 -19.87 47.77 26.99
CA GLU A 436 -18.42 47.48 27.06
C GLU A 436 -18.17 46.28 27.98
N PRO A 437 -17.52 45.21 27.48
CA PRO A 437 -17.30 43.99 28.25
C PRO A 437 -16.23 44.19 29.33
N VAL A 438 -16.56 43.82 30.57
CA VAL A 438 -15.61 43.81 31.70
C VAL A 438 -15.44 42.36 32.18
N PRO A 439 -14.30 41.70 31.91
CA PRO A 439 -14.09 40.31 32.34
C PRO A 439 -14.22 40.12 33.86
N ASN A 440 -14.83 39.01 34.27
CA ASN A 440 -15.05 38.63 35.68
C ASN A 440 -15.81 39.67 36.54
N TYR A 441 -16.54 40.60 35.92
CA TYR A 441 -17.37 41.60 36.60
C TYR A 441 -18.74 41.69 35.94
N SER A 442 -19.81 41.81 36.71
CA SER A 442 -21.17 41.93 36.18
C SER A 442 -21.91 43.11 36.79
N CYS A 443 -22.33 44.04 35.94
CA CYS A 443 -23.07 45.25 36.36
C CYS A 443 -24.52 44.96 36.73
N VAL A 444 -25.11 43.86 36.23
CA VAL A 444 -26.57 43.66 36.26
C VAL A 444 -27.00 42.54 37.23
N GLY A 445 -26.38 42.55 38.42
CA GLY A 445 -26.83 41.80 39.59
C GLY A 445 -26.96 40.29 39.38
N LYS A 446 -28.08 39.72 39.84
CA LYS A 446 -28.41 38.29 39.69
C LYS A 446 -29.29 38.03 38.45
N ARG A 447 -28.89 38.47 37.25
CA ARG A 447 -29.51 37.95 36.02
C ARG A 447 -29.28 36.43 35.95
N ASN A 448 -30.36 35.66 36.01
CA ASN A 448 -30.31 34.20 36.09
C ASN A 448 -30.03 33.56 34.72
N ILE A 449 -28.82 33.76 34.20
CA ILE A 449 -28.39 33.08 32.97
C ILE A 449 -28.35 31.56 33.23
N ALA A 450 -29.16 30.82 32.50
CA ALA A 450 -29.24 29.36 32.58
C ALA A 450 -28.09 28.69 31.83
N GLY A 451 -27.87 29.12 30.59
CA GLY A 451 -26.94 28.57 29.63
C GLY A 451 -26.97 29.38 28.34
N PHE A 452 -26.17 28.96 27.36
CA PHE A 452 -25.97 29.65 26.09
C PHE A 452 -26.41 28.79 24.90
N ILE A 453 -26.95 29.43 23.87
CA ILE A 453 -27.23 28.81 22.57
C ILE A 453 -26.41 29.52 21.50
N GLY A 454 -25.70 28.73 20.70
CA GLY A 454 -24.79 29.24 19.68
C GLY A 454 -23.37 28.64 19.73
N ASP A 455 -22.54 28.88 18.73
CA ASP A 455 -22.87 29.62 17.49
C ASP A 455 -23.05 28.63 16.32
N LEU A 456 -23.20 29.13 15.08
CA LEU A 456 -23.32 28.36 13.84
C LEU A 456 -21.98 27.75 13.42
N SER A 457 -20.92 28.56 13.32
CA SER A 457 -19.63 28.11 12.78
C SER A 457 -18.73 27.55 13.87
N SER A 458 -17.82 26.65 13.48
CA SER A 458 -16.79 26.13 14.38
C SER A 458 -15.80 27.22 14.81
N GLU A 459 -15.48 28.17 13.93
CA GLU A 459 -14.48 29.21 14.19
C GLU A 459 -14.92 30.20 15.27
N THR A 460 -16.22 30.55 15.32
CA THR A 460 -16.78 31.35 16.42
C THR A 460 -17.10 30.49 17.64
N THR A 461 -17.56 29.25 17.45
CA THR A 461 -17.99 28.38 18.57
C THR A 461 -16.85 27.92 19.48
N VAL A 462 -15.66 27.63 18.95
CA VAL A 462 -14.51 27.19 19.77
C VAL A 462 -14.12 28.21 20.86
N PRO A 463 -13.85 29.49 20.56
CA PRO A 463 -13.51 30.47 21.61
C PRO A 463 -14.69 30.81 22.54
N ILE A 464 -15.94 30.76 22.05
CA ILE A 464 -17.13 30.82 22.92
C ILE A 464 -17.08 29.68 23.95
N ALA A 465 -16.84 28.44 23.48
CA ALA A 465 -16.81 27.26 24.34
C ALA A 465 -15.66 27.31 25.35
N GLN A 466 -14.46 27.76 24.96
CA GLN A 466 -13.35 27.96 25.89
C GLN A 466 -13.74 28.90 27.04
N ILE A 467 -14.35 30.05 26.75
CA ILE A 467 -14.81 31.01 27.77
C ILE A 467 -15.91 30.39 28.65
N LEU A 468 -16.95 29.81 28.05
CA LEU A 468 -18.11 29.32 28.80
C LEU A 468 -17.80 28.11 29.69
N ASN A 469 -16.85 27.25 29.30
CA ASN A 469 -16.40 26.14 30.15
C ASN A 469 -15.70 26.65 31.42
N VAL A 470 -14.88 27.71 31.33
CA VAL A 470 -14.24 28.34 32.50
C VAL A 470 -15.27 28.95 33.47
N TYR A 471 -16.34 29.58 32.95
CA TYR A 471 -17.44 30.09 33.79
C TYR A 471 -18.46 29.01 34.22
N GLY A 472 -18.31 27.77 33.75
CA GLY A 472 -19.16 26.63 34.06
C GLY A 472 -20.58 26.69 33.48
N TYR A 473 -20.79 27.41 32.37
CA TYR A 473 -22.09 27.50 31.70
C TYR A 473 -22.25 26.43 30.63
N ALA A 474 -23.41 25.75 30.62
CA ALA A 474 -23.77 24.82 29.55
C ALA A 474 -24.07 25.58 28.26
N GLN A 475 -23.52 25.08 27.14
CA GLN A 475 -23.68 25.64 25.80
C GLN A 475 -24.29 24.61 24.85
N ILE A 476 -25.20 25.03 23.97
CA ILE A 476 -25.69 24.21 22.85
C ILE A 476 -25.41 24.94 21.52
N SER A 477 -24.43 24.49 20.74
CA SER A 477 -24.23 24.96 19.37
C SER A 477 -25.26 24.33 18.41
N TYR A 478 -25.70 25.10 17.41
CA TYR A 478 -26.67 24.66 16.42
C TYR A 478 -26.04 24.20 15.09
N GLY A 479 -24.71 24.31 14.92
CA GLY A 479 -24.04 23.95 13.67
C GLY A 479 -22.53 23.66 13.71
N ALA A 480 -21.82 23.82 14.83
CA ALA A 480 -20.36 23.64 14.85
C ALA A 480 -19.94 22.16 14.80
N THR A 481 -19.27 21.76 13.72
CA THR A 481 -18.90 20.36 13.42
C THR A 481 -17.46 19.99 13.80
N ASP A 482 -16.61 20.94 14.20
CA ASP A 482 -15.18 20.69 14.46
C ASP A 482 -15.00 19.53 15.49
N PRO A 483 -14.15 18.52 15.18
CA PRO A 483 -13.92 17.38 16.06
C PRO A 483 -13.38 17.72 17.46
N SER A 484 -12.63 18.81 17.63
CA SER A 484 -12.05 19.19 18.94
C SER A 484 -13.12 19.46 20.00
N LEU A 485 -14.28 20.00 19.61
CA LEU A 485 -15.45 20.23 20.47
C LEU A 485 -16.10 18.94 21.00
N SER A 486 -15.67 17.76 20.54
CA SER A 486 -16.11 16.47 21.05
C SER A 486 -15.44 16.13 22.40
N ASP A 487 -14.24 16.67 22.66
CA ASP A 487 -13.45 16.33 23.84
C ASP A 487 -14.17 16.78 25.13
N ARG A 488 -14.47 15.78 25.96
CA ARG A 488 -15.17 15.95 27.23
C ARG A 488 -14.27 16.44 28.36
N LEU A 489 -12.94 16.42 28.19
CA LEU A 489 -11.99 16.97 29.16
C LEU A 489 -11.84 18.49 28.98
N THR A 490 -11.60 18.95 27.75
CA THR A 490 -11.49 20.39 27.41
C THR A 490 -12.85 21.10 27.39
N PHE A 491 -13.91 20.43 26.90
CA PHE A 491 -15.23 21.03 26.70
C PHE A 491 -16.38 20.31 27.43
N PRO A 492 -16.28 20.03 28.76
CA PRO A 492 -17.29 19.26 29.50
C PRO A 492 -18.71 19.84 29.39
N TYR A 493 -18.86 21.17 29.39
CA TYR A 493 -20.15 21.87 29.38
C TYR A 493 -20.74 22.11 27.97
N PHE A 494 -20.02 21.72 26.91
CA PHE A 494 -20.45 21.92 25.52
C PHE A 494 -21.36 20.78 25.01
N PHE A 495 -22.40 21.12 24.26
CA PHE A 495 -23.26 20.20 23.51
C PHE A 495 -23.52 20.76 22.10
N ARG A 496 -23.92 19.91 21.14
CA ARG A 496 -24.28 20.37 19.79
C ARG A 496 -25.43 19.60 19.14
N MET A 497 -26.19 20.33 18.32
CA MET A 497 -27.32 19.83 17.52
C MET A 497 -26.88 19.11 16.23
N VAL A 498 -25.58 18.92 16.02
CA VAL A 498 -24.98 18.24 14.85
C VAL A 498 -23.90 17.25 15.30
N GLN A 499 -23.47 16.37 14.39
CA GLN A 499 -22.31 15.50 14.59
C GLN A 499 -20.97 16.22 14.39
N SER A 500 -19.88 15.60 14.83
CA SER A 500 -18.54 15.93 14.35
C SER A 500 -18.37 15.60 12.86
N ASP A 501 -17.45 16.30 12.19
CA ASP A 501 -17.08 16.00 10.78
C ASP A 501 -16.54 14.57 10.57
N HIS A 502 -16.11 13.88 11.63
CA HIS A 502 -15.86 12.44 11.64
C HIS A 502 -17.01 11.62 11.04
N GLY A 503 -18.26 11.92 11.41
CA GLY A 503 -19.44 11.23 10.88
C GLY A 503 -19.63 11.49 9.38
N HIS A 504 -19.35 12.71 8.94
CA HIS A 504 -19.48 13.12 7.55
C HIS A 504 -18.41 12.47 6.66
N TYR A 505 -17.13 12.52 7.03
CA TYR A 505 -16.07 11.91 6.22
C TYR A 505 -16.11 10.38 6.22
N LEU A 506 -16.60 9.77 7.30
CA LEU A 506 -16.96 8.36 7.30
C LEU A 506 -18.06 8.08 6.25
N ALA A 507 -19.17 8.82 6.24
CA ALA A 507 -20.24 8.67 5.25
C ALA A 507 -19.74 8.88 3.80
N LEU A 508 -18.93 9.91 3.58
CA LEU A 508 -18.31 10.23 2.30
C LEU A 508 -17.43 9.08 1.79
N SER A 509 -16.49 8.59 2.61
CA SER A 509 -15.59 7.49 2.22
C SER A 509 -16.35 6.23 1.79
N LYS A 510 -17.47 5.90 2.45
CA LYS A 510 -18.34 4.77 2.07
C LYS A 510 -19.08 5.01 0.75
N LEU A 511 -19.49 6.25 0.44
CA LEU A 511 -20.12 6.57 -0.84
C LEU A 511 -19.13 6.49 -2.02
N LEU A 512 -17.92 7.04 -1.86
CA LEU A 512 -16.87 6.94 -2.89
C LEU A 512 -16.54 5.46 -3.18
N LYS A 513 -16.47 4.63 -2.14
CA LYS A 513 -16.26 3.18 -2.24
C LYS A 513 -17.44 2.44 -2.90
N TYR A 514 -18.69 2.85 -2.65
CA TYR A 514 -19.88 2.29 -3.31
C TYR A 514 -19.79 2.45 -4.84
N PHE A 515 -19.35 3.61 -5.33
CA PHE A 515 -19.12 3.85 -6.76
C PHE A 515 -17.77 3.30 -7.29
N LYS A 516 -16.98 2.63 -6.45
CA LYS A 516 -15.64 2.10 -6.77
C LYS A 516 -14.66 3.18 -7.26
N TRP A 517 -14.79 4.40 -6.75
CA TRP A 517 -13.87 5.50 -7.01
C TRP A 517 -12.66 5.40 -6.08
N THR A 518 -11.48 5.17 -6.67
CA THR A 518 -10.20 4.98 -5.96
C THR A 518 -9.17 6.08 -6.28
N TRP A 519 -9.50 6.98 -7.21
CA TRP A 519 -8.60 8.03 -7.70
C TRP A 519 -9.40 9.33 -7.86
N ILE A 520 -9.25 10.28 -6.92
CA ILE A 520 -10.06 11.51 -6.87
C ILE A 520 -9.19 12.77 -6.79
N GLY A 521 -9.74 13.92 -7.19
CA GLY A 521 -9.14 15.22 -6.94
C GLY A 521 -9.71 15.86 -5.66
N ILE A 522 -8.92 16.63 -4.94
CA ILE A 522 -9.40 17.48 -3.84
C ILE A 522 -9.16 18.95 -4.19
N ILE A 523 -10.16 19.78 -3.91
CA ILE A 523 -10.04 21.24 -3.99
C ILE A 523 -10.51 21.82 -2.66
N ARG A 524 -9.66 22.67 -2.07
CA ARG A 524 -9.87 23.22 -0.73
C ARG A 524 -9.61 24.72 -0.65
N PHE A 525 -10.16 25.33 0.39
CA PHE A 525 -9.90 26.72 0.73
C PHE A 525 -8.50 26.95 1.36
N ASN A 526 -8.06 28.21 1.30
CA ASN A 526 -6.87 28.73 1.98
C ASN A 526 -7.24 29.27 3.38
N ASP A 527 -7.86 28.43 4.19
CA ASP A 527 -8.34 28.72 5.54
C ASP A 527 -7.95 27.58 6.51
N ASN A 528 -8.22 27.78 7.80
CA ASN A 528 -7.97 26.77 8.83
C ASN A 528 -8.94 25.58 8.70
N SER A 529 -10.18 25.81 8.22
CA SER A 529 -11.14 24.75 7.91
C SER A 529 -10.57 23.80 6.85
N GLY A 530 -10.26 24.29 5.65
CA GLY A 530 -9.81 23.48 4.52
C GLY A 530 -8.52 22.69 4.77
N GLU A 531 -7.63 23.17 5.64
CA GLU A 531 -6.43 22.42 6.07
C GLU A 531 -6.80 21.26 7.01
N LYS A 532 -7.61 21.52 8.06
CA LYS A 532 -8.13 20.48 8.98
C LYS A 532 -8.98 19.43 8.24
N GLU A 533 -9.87 19.88 7.36
CA GLU A 533 -10.75 19.05 6.56
C GLU A 533 -9.95 18.14 5.61
N LEU A 534 -8.94 18.67 4.93
CA LEU A 534 -8.03 17.86 4.11
C LEU A 534 -7.36 16.77 4.94
N GLN A 535 -6.75 17.14 6.08
CA GLN A 535 -6.05 16.19 6.95
C GLN A 535 -6.98 15.05 7.42
N LEU A 536 -8.19 15.40 7.87
CA LEU A 536 -9.16 14.42 8.36
C LEU A 536 -9.70 13.54 7.22
N LEU A 537 -10.11 14.14 6.10
CA LEU A 537 -10.61 13.42 4.92
C LEU A 537 -9.56 12.44 4.39
N SER A 538 -8.31 12.87 4.22
CA SER A 538 -7.22 12.01 3.73
C SER A 538 -7.02 10.74 4.58
N SER A 539 -7.24 10.82 5.90
CA SER A 539 -7.18 9.64 6.77
C SER A 539 -8.28 8.61 6.45
N TYR A 540 -9.53 9.05 6.26
CA TYR A 540 -10.64 8.17 5.89
C TYR A 540 -10.52 7.62 4.46
N LEU A 541 -10.02 8.42 3.51
CA LEU A 541 -9.76 7.96 2.15
C LEU A 541 -8.70 6.85 2.12
N SER A 542 -7.59 7.05 2.84
CA SER A 542 -6.49 6.07 2.92
C SER A 542 -6.95 4.72 3.47
N VAL A 543 -7.76 4.72 4.55
CA VAL A 543 -8.31 3.49 5.16
C VAL A 543 -9.22 2.72 4.21
N GLU A 544 -9.94 3.40 3.31
CA GLU A 544 -10.81 2.72 2.34
C GLU A 544 -10.11 2.28 1.05
N GLY A 545 -8.83 2.64 0.86
CA GLY A 545 -8.04 2.36 -0.35
C GLY A 545 -8.25 3.39 -1.46
N ILE A 546 -8.52 4.65 -1.11
CA ILE A 546 -8.78 5.75 -2.04
C ILE A 546 -7.59 6.73 -2.02
N CYS A 547 -7.09 7.04 -3.21
CA CYS A 547 -5.92 7.87 -3.44
C CYS A 547 -6.29 9.23 -4.06
N VAL A 548 -5.39 10.21 -3.94
CA VAL A 548 -5.63 11.61 -4.33
C VAL A 548 -4.69 12.00 -5.47
N GLU A 549 -5.24 12.25 -6.66
CA GLU A 549 -4.49 12.62 -7.87
C GLU A 549 -3.85 14.01 -7.75
N PHE A 550 -4.62 14.97 -7.25
CA PHE A 550 -4.18 16.35 -7.03
C PHE A 550 -4.91 16.96 -5.83
N THR A 551 -4.25 17.92 -5.17
CA THR A 551 -4.89 18.82 -4.21
C THR A 551 -4.63 20.26 -4.64
N ILE A 552 -5.69 21.00 -4.96
CA ILE A 552 -5.62 22.43 -5.28
C ILE A 552 -6.10 23.23 -4.06
N LYS A 553 -5.40 24.31 -3.76
CA LYS A 553 -5.68 25.22 -2.64
C LYS A 553 -6.07 26.58 -3.21
N ILE A 554 -7.23 27.10 -2.85
CA ILE A 554 -7.83 28.29 -3.47
C ILE A 554 -7.98 29.41 -2.43
N SER A 555 -7.43 30.59 -2.76
CA SER A 555 -7.45 31.76 -1.88
C SER A 555 -8.78 32.54 -1.93
N ASN A 556 -9.06 33.24 -0.84
CA ASN A 556 -10.18 34.20 -0.73
C ASN A 556 -9.83 35.58 -1.34
N TYR A 557 -8.61 35.75 -1.85
CA TYR A 557 -8.15 36.94 -2.57
C TYR A 557 -8.08 36.65 -4.07
N ILE A 558 -8.15 37.69 -4.90
CA ILE A 558 -8.03 37.55 -6.36
C ILE A 558 -6.59 37.15 -6.72
N GLU A 559 -6.35 35.86 -6.91
CA GLU A 559 -5.09 35.35 -7.45
C GLU A 559 -4.90 35.80 -8.91
N ASN A 560 -3.64 35.83 -9.37
CA ASN A 560 -3.30 36.17 -10.74
C ASN A 560 -3.94 35.15 -11.72
N ILE A 561 -4.47 35.64 -12.85
CA ILE A 561 -5.08 34.83 -13.93
C ILE A 561 -4.18 33.65 -14.36
N ALA A 562 -2.85 33.82 -14.30
CA ALA A 562 -1.89 32.75 -14.56
C ALA A 562 -2.06 31.52 -13.63
N VAL A 563 -2.43 31.72 -12.36
CA VAL A 563 -2.65 30.65 -11.37
C VAL A 563 -3.95 29.89 -11.68
N TYR A 564 -5.03 30.61 -12.02
CA TYR A 564 -6.27 29.95 -12.46
C TYR A 564 -6.09 29.18 -13.77
N LYS A 565 -5.25 29.67 -14.69
CA LYS A 565 -4.86 28.90 -15.88
C LYS A 565 -4.11 27.62 -15.50
N MET A 566 -3.17 27.68 -14.55
CA MET A 566 -2.47 26.50 -14.03
C MET A 566 -3.45 25.48 -13.40
N TYR A 567 -4.38 25.93 -12.55
CA TYR A 567 -5.41 25.05 -11.97
C TYR A 567 -6.32 24.45 -13.05
N SER A 568 -6.74 25.25 -14.04
CA SER A 568 -7.50 24.77 -15.19
C SER A 568 -6.75 23.68 -15.97
N GLU A 569 -5.46 23.88 -16.25
CA GLU A 569 -4.61 22.88 -16.91
C GLU A 569 -4.42 21.60 -16.08
N ILE A 570 -4.27 21.70 -14.75
CA ILE A 570 -4.20 20.53 -13.86
C ILE A 570 -5.51 19.74 -13.90
N ILE A 571 -6.65 20.40 -13.73
CA ILE A 571 -7.95 19.73 -13.69
C ILE A 571 -8.33 19.18 -15.08
N GLN A 572 -7.96 19.84 -16.18
CA GLN A 572 -8.16 19.31 -17.54
C GLN A 572 -7.30 18.07 -17.81
N LYS A 573 -6.03 18.07 -17.39
CA LYS A 573 -5.11 16.93 -17.58
C LYS A 573 -5.38 15.78 -16.61
N SER A 574 -6.10 16.02 -15.51
CA SER A 574 -6.43 15.00 -14.51
C SER A 574 -7.26 13.85 -15.08
N SER A 575 -6.85 12.61 -14.75
CA SER A 575 -7.49 11.38 -15.20
C SER A 575 -8.77 11.04 -14.44
N THR A 576 -8.98 11.62 -13.25
CA THR A 576 -10.25 11.51 -12.52
C THR A 576 -11.34 12.41 -13.07
N SER A 577 -12.58 11.91 -13.13
CA SER A 577 -13.78 12.72 -13.38
C SER A 577 -14.49 13.18 -12.08
N VAL A 578 -13.91 12.93 -10.90
CA VAL A 578 -14.53 13.19 -9.59
C VAL A 578 -13.64 14.07 -8.71
N ILE A 579 -14.21 15.15 -8.17
CA ILE A 579 -13.51 16.15 -7.36
C ILE A 579 -14.29 16.42 -6.07
N ILE A 580 -13.61 16.44 -4.91
CA ILE A 580 -14.20 16.75 -3.61
C ILE A 580 -13.90 18.22 -3.25
N LEU A 581 -14.92 18.97 -2.80
CA LEU A 581 -14.80 20.36 -2.32
C LEU A 581 -14.87 20.43 -0.79
N CYS A 582 -13.83 20.97 -0.14
CA CYS A 582 -13.66 21.01 1.33
C CYS A 582 -13.23 22.40 1.83
N GLY A 583 -13.55 22.78 3.06
CA GLY A 583 -13.24 24.08 3.68
C GLY A 583 -14.43 25.05 3.69
N THR A 584 -14.30 26.18 4.39
CA THR A 584 -15.42 27.12 4.57
C THR A 584 -15.50 28.13 3.43
N PRO A 585 -16.62 28.20 2.67
CA PRO A 585 -16.72 29.04 1.50
C PRO A 585 -16.98 30.53 1.81
N SER A 586 -16.00 31.38 1.49
CA SER A 586 -16.15 32.84 1.45
C SER A 586 -17.04 33.29 0.28
N VAL A 587 -17.64 34.48 0.36
CA VAL A 587 -18.37 35.08 -0.79
C VAL A 587 -17.44 35.33 -1.98
N ASN A 588 -16.16 35.65 -1.73
CA ASN A 588 -15.15 35.87 -2.79
C ASN A 588 -14.87 34.62 -3.64
N PHE A 589 -15.14 33.42 -3.12
CA PHE A 589 -15.04 32.14 -3.83
C PHE A 589 -15.80 32.11 -5.15
N VAL A 590 -16.96 32.76 -5.18
CA VAL A 590 -17.85 32.82 -6.34
C VAL A 590 -17.11 33.40 -7.54
N GLY A 591 -16.53 34.60 -7.38
CA GLY A 591 -15.76 35.27 -8.43
C GLY A 591 -14.54 34.45 -8.89
N THR A 592 -13.91 33.72 -7.96
CA THR A 592 -12.78 32.83 -8.24
C THR A 592 -13.18 31.61 -9.09
N PHE A 593 -14.27 30.91 -8.74
CA PHE A 593 -14.70 29.72 -9.47
C PHE A 593 -15.23 30.01 -10.88
N ARG A 594 -15.69 31.24 -11.14
CA ARG A 594 -16.08 31.69 -12.48
C ARG A 594 -15.00 31.40 -13.53
N ASN A 595 -13.71 31.56 -13.17
CA ASN A 595 -12.57 31.32 -14.06
C ASN A 595 -12.27 29.83 -14.34
N LEU A 596 -12.90 28.91 -13.61
CA LEU A 596 -12.73 27.46 -13.73
C LEU A 596 -13.99 26.73 -14.23
N THR A 597 -15.06 27.49 -14.53
CA THR A 597 -16.40 26.99 -14.90
C THR A 597 -16.37 25.93 -15.99
N ASP A 598 -15.64 26.17 -17.08
CA ASP A 598 -15.64 25.26 -18.23
C ASP A 598 -15.04 23.89 -17.92
N VAL A 599 -14.10 23.80 -16.98
CA VAL A 599 -13.56 22.51 -16.54
C VAL A 599 -14.55 21.83 -15.60
N PHE A 600 -15.14 22.57 -14.66
CA PHE A 600 -16.13 22.03 -13.73
C PHE A 600 -17.43 21.59 -14.40
N ARG A 601 -17.79 22.11 -15.58
CA ARG A 601 -18.88 21.55 -16.40
C ARG A 601 -18.65 20.09 -16.79
N THR A 602 -17.39 19.63 -16.87
CA THR A 602 -17.04 18.22 -17.23
C THR A 602 -16.76 17.30 -16.04
N LYS A 603 -16.49 17.86 -14.85
CA LYS A 603 -16.06 17.09 -13.65
C LYS A 603 -17.16 17.06 -12.60
N THR A 604 -17.50 15.86 -12.12
CA THR A 604 -18.52 15.66 -11.08
C THR A 604 -17.96 16.12 -9.73
N LEU A 605 -18.70 16.99 -9.03
CA LEU A 605 -18.28 17.47 -7.71
C LEU A 605 -18.96 16.65 -6.61
N VAL A 606 -18.25 16.42 -5.52
CA VAL A 606 -18.78 15.93 -4.26
C VAL A 606 -18.58 17.02 -3.21
N ILE A 607 -19.68 17.50 -2.64
CA ILE A 607 -19.72 18.65 -1.75
C ILE A 607 -19.70 18.18 -0.30
N SER A 608 -18.73 18.68 0.47
CA SER A 608 -18.63 18.47 1.92
C SER A 608 -19.80 19.09 2.70
N SER A 609 -20.00 18.67 3.95
CA SER A 609 -20.96 19.27 4.90
C SER A 609 -20.78 20.78 5.06
N THR A 610 -19.54 21.27 5.15
CA THR A 610 -19.20 22.68 5.38
C THR A 610 -19.52 23.57 4.18
N VAL A 611 -19.23 23.10 2.96
CA VAL A 611 -19.65 23.79 1.74
C VAL A 611 -21.16 23.68 1.52
N ALA A 612 -21.77 22.51 1.77
CA ALA A 612 -23.20 22.27 1.57
C ALA A 612 -24.07 23.11 2.55
N ALA A 613 -23.66 23.28 3.80
CA ALA A 613 -24.37 24.13 4.77
C ALA A 613 -24.55 25.58 4.27
N ASN A 614 -23.57 26.06 3.50
CA ASN A 614 -23.48 27.39 2.91
C ASN A 614 -24.10 27.45 1.50
N HIS A 615 -25.33 26.92 1.34
CA HIS A 615 -26.06 26.85 0.07
C HIS A 615 -26.12 28.16 -0.75
N ASN A 616 -25.84 29.34 -0.19
CA ASN A 616 -25.87 30.61 -0.93
C ASN A 616 -24.77 30.67 -1.99
N ILE A 617 -23.61 30.06 -1.73
CA ILE A 617 -22.54 29.89 -2.73
C ILE A 617 -23.00 29.01 -3.90
N ILE A 618 -23.88 28.02 -3.64
CA ILE A 618 -24.48 27.20 -4.68
C ILE A 618 -25.36 28.06 -5.60
N ASP A 619 -26.18 28.96 -5.04
CA ASP A 619 -27.09 29.82 -5.80
C ASP A 619 -26.38 30.78 -6.76
N TYR A 620 -25.24 31.36 -6.36
CA TYR A 620 -24.51 32.29 -7.23
C TYR A 620 -24.03 31.65 -8.53
N HIS A 621 -23.72 30.35 -8.55
CA HIS A 621 -23.17 29.63 -9.71
C HIS A 621 -23.77 28.22 -9.88
N LEU A 622 -25.09 28.16 -10.11
CA LEU A 622 -25.88 26.92 -10.29
C LEU A 622 -25.23 25.89 -11.24
N GLU A 623 -24.69 26.34 -12.37
CA GLU A 623 -24.10 25.48 -13.40
C GLU A 623 -22.91 24.65 -12.91
N LEU A 624 -22.12 25.17 -11.94
CA LEU A 624 -20.99 24.44 -11.36
C LEU A 624 -21.47 23.22 -10.58
N PHE A 625 -22.59 23.36 -9.88
CA PHE A 625 -23.11 22.39 -8.94
C PHE A 625 -24.17 21.46 -9.55
N HIS A 626 -24.67 21.76 -10.75
CA HIS A 626 -25.55 20.86 -11.51
C HIS A 626 -24.94 19.45 -11.65
N GLY A 627 -25.69 18.40 -11.30
CA GLY A 627 -25.23 17.02 -11.36
C GLY A 627 -24.17 16.64 -10.33
N SER A 628 -23.93 17.49 -9.32
CA SER A 628 -23.04 17.20 -8.19
C SER A 628 -23.77 16.46 -7.07
N LEU A 629 -23.00 15.78 -6.22
CA LEU A 629 -23.50 15.10 -5.03
C LEU A 629 -23.16 15.89 -3.76
N GLY A 630 -24.04 15.88 -2.76
CA GLY A 630 -23.73 16.44 -1.45
C GLY A 630 -24.39 15.69 -0.30
N PHE A 631 -23.86 15.92 0.89
CA PHE A 631 -24.37 15.38 2.15
C PHE A 631 -24.90 16.50 3.02
N VAL A 632 -26.05 16.27 3.67
CA VAL A 632 -26.48 17.11 4.81
C VAL A 632 -26.97 16.19 5.92
N GLN A 633 -26.73 16.56 7.18
CA GLN A 633 -27.22 15.78 8.31
C GLN A 633 -28.75 15.89 8.41
N HIS A 634 -29.43 14.77 8.66
CA HIS A 634 -30.88 14.73 8.79
C HIS A 634 -31.32 15.28 10.15
N ALA A 635 -32.07 16.38 10.15
CA ALA A 635 -32.76 16.83 11.34
C ALA A 635 -33.90 15.85 11.71
N ILE A 636 -33.89 15.38 12.96
CA ILE A 636 -34.89 14.46 13.54
C ILE A 636 -36.23 15.19 13.83
N TYR A 637 -36.34 16.47 13.47
CA TYR A 637 -37.38 17.42 13.87
C TYR A 637 -37.72 18.40 12.74
N SER A 638 -39.00 18.76 12.62
CA SER A 638 -39.52 19.78 11.70
C SER A 638 -40.41 20.76 12.46
N LEU A 639 -40.41 22.02 12.02
CA LEU A 639 -41.12 23.15 12.63
C LEU A 639 -42.24 23.71 11.73
N ASP A 640 -42.48 23.08 10.56
CA ASP A 640 -43.54 23.48 9.63
C ASP A 640 -44.92 23.27 10.27
N SER A 641 -45.54 24.39 10.66
CA SER A 641 -46.81 24.45 11.36
C SER A 641 -47.55 25.74 11.01
N PRO A 642 -48.90 25.76 11.00
CA PRO A 642 -49.67 26.97 10.71
C PRO A 642 -49.33 28.13 11.65
N GLN A 643 -49.05 27.84 12.92
CA GLN A 643 -48.60 28.82 13.91
C GLN A 643 -47.27 29.47 13.49
N MET A 644 -46.27 28.67 13.12
CA MET A 644 -44.98 29.18 12.65
C MET A 644 -45.14 30.03 11.38
N ARG A 645 -45.92 29.58 10.39
CA ARG A 645 -46.17 30.37 9.17
C ARG A 645 -46.81 31.73 9.49
N SER A 646 -47.85 31.74 10.34
CA SER A 646 -48.47 33.00 10.78
C SER A 646 -47.54 33.92 11.60
N PHE A 647 -46.54 33.35 12.28
CA PHE A 647 -45.52 34.12 12.99
C PHE A 647 -44.55 34.80 12.01
N ILE A 648 -44.10 34.07 10.98
CA ILE A 648 -43.30 34.62 9.87
C ILE A 648 -44.06 35.75 9.16
N GLU A 649 -45.29 35.50 8.74
CA GLU A 649 -46.17 36.45 8.04
C GLU A 649 -46.50 37.71 8.89
N SER A 650 -46.27 37.66 10.20
CA SER A 650 -46.42 38.82 11.08
C SER A 650 -45.24 39.81 11.01
N LEU A 651 -44.04 39.34 10.66
CA LEU A 651 -42.80 40.13 10.66
C LEU A 651 -42.76 41.14 9.50
N HIS A 652 -42.62 42.42 9.82
CA HIS A 652 -42.43 43.49 8.84
C HIS A 652 -41.78 44.72 9.53
N PRO A 653 -40.80 45.42 8.94
CA PRO A 653 -40.11 46.55 9.59
C PRO A 653 -41.06 47.61 10.19
N LEU A 654 -42.11 48.03 9.44
CA LEU A 654 -43.15 48.96 9.92
C LEU A 654 -43.95 48.48 11.16
N ARG A 655 -43.95 47.17 11.48
CA ARG A 655 -44.56 46.59 12.70
C ARG A 655 -43.54 46.31 13.79
N ASN A 656 -42.26 46.16 13.41
CA ASN A 656 -41.16 45.74 14.25
C ASN A 656 -39.96 46.72 14.13
N PRO A 657 -40.13 48.04 14.33
CA PRO A 657 -39.10 49.05 14.02
C PRO A 657 -37.87 48.98 14.95
N GLU A 658 -37.92 48.19 16.02
CA GLU A 658 -36.77 47.91 16.88
C GLU A 658 -35.91 46.73 16.39
N ASP A 659 -36.40 45.91 15.43
CA ASP A 659 -35.61 44.84 14.82
C ASP A 659 -34.77 45.37 13.66
N LYS A 660 -33.55 45.79 14.00
CA LYS A 660 -32.57 46.33 13.06
C LYS A 660 -32.08 45.29 12.04
N LEU A 661 -32.09 44.00 12.38
CA LEU A 661 -31.72 42.95 11.43
C LEU A 661 -32.85 42.70 10.42
N LEU A 662 -34.11 42.86 10.82
CA LEU A 662 -35.26 42.83 9.91
C LEU A 662 -35.23 44.01 8.92
N GLU A 663 -34.83 45.21 9.38
CA GLU A 663 -34.52 46.35 8.51
C GLU A 663 -33.41 45.98 7.51
N ASP A 664 -32.27 45.48 7.99
CA ASP A 664 -31.13 45.09 7.14
C ASP A 664 -31.53 44.06 6.06
N ILE A 665 -32.40 43.10 6.41
CA ILE A 665 -32.95 42.11 5.48
C ILE A 665 -33.81 42.78 4.39
N TRP A 666 -34.65 43.77 4.73
CA TRP A 666 -35.40 44.54 3.73
C TRP A 666 -34.49 45.42 2.85
N MET A 667 -33.46 46.05 3.44
CA MET A 667 -32.48 46.83 2.68
C MET A 667 -31.68 45.95 1.70
N GLN A 668 -31.32 44.73 2.10
CA GLN A 668 -30.48 43.83 1.30
C GLN A 668 -31.25 43.03 0.24
N TYR A 669 -32.46 42.54 0.54
CA TYR A 669 -33.22 41.66 -0.36
C TYR A 669 -34.34 42.37 -1.12
N HIS A 670 -35.02 43.32 -0.50
CA HIS A 670 -36.07 44.14 -1.14
C HIS A 670 -35.54 45.50 -1.63
N LEU A 671 -34.24 45.80 -1.43
CA LEU A 671 -33.60 47.06 -1.82
C LEU A 671 -34.29 48.32 -1.26
N CYS A 672 -34.81 48.23 -0.03
CA CYS A 672 -35.54 49.32 0.60
C CYS A 672 -34.62 50.39 1.21
N LEU A 673 -35.03 51.66 1.14
CA LEU A 673 -34.44 52.75 1.92
C LEU A 673 -34.80 52.64 3.41
N SER A 674 -33.80 52.85 4.26
CA SER A 674 -33.93 53.09 5.71
C SER A 674 -34.31 54.55 6.00
N GLU A 675 -34.80 54.84 7.21
CA GLU A 675 -34.96 56.22 7.69
C GLU A 675 -33.61 56.93 7.96
N ASP A 676 -32.49 56.21 8.13
CA ASP A 676 -31.15 56.81 8.31
C ASP A 676 -30.44 57.05 6.95
N PRO A 677 -30.19 58.31 6.54
CA PRO A 677 -29.47 58.62 5.30
C PRO A 677 -28.03 58.09 5.25
N ASN A 678 -27.37 57.95 6.41
CA ASN A 678 -25.99 57.44 6.49
C ASN A 678 -25.97 55.94 6.25
N LYS A 679 -26.94 55.21 6.82
CA LYS A 679 -27.14 53.77 6.58
C LYS A 679 -27.45 53.50 5.10
N ASN A 680 -28.24 54.38 4.46
CA ASN A 680 -28.51 54.30 3.01
C ASN A 680 -27.24 54.45 2.15
N ASP A 681 -26.44 55.51 2.32
CA ASP A 681 -25.16 55.69 1.58
C ASP A 681 -24.20 54.52 1.81
N LEU A 682 -24.15 54.01 3.05
CA LEU A 682 -23.32 52.88 3.44
C LEU A 682 -23.77 51.58 2.75
N TYR A 683 -25.07 51.31 2.67
CA TYR A 683 -25.62 50.14 1.98
C TYR A 683 -25.45 50.23 0.45
N GLU A 684 -25.74 51.38 -0.17
CA GLU A 684 -25.50 51.57 -1.61
C GLU A 684 -24.01 51.37 -1.97
N ARG A 685 -23.10 51.82 -1.09
CA ARG A 685 -21.65 51.66 -1.24
C ARG A 685 -21.17 50.22 -1.03
N VAL A 686 -21.72 49.49 -0.05
CA VAL A 686 -21.31 48.12 0.28
C VAL A 686 -21.85 47.10 -0.74
N TYR A 687 -23.12 47.22 -1.14
CA TYR A 687 -23.78 46.24 -2.01
C TYR A 687 -23.79 46.64 -3.49
N ALA A 688 -23.41 47.87 -3.83
CA ALA A 688 -23.37 48.41 -5.20
C ALA A 688 -24.71 48.41 -5.98
N PHE A 689 -25.83 48.29 -5.25
CA PHE A 689 -27.18 48.48 -5.77
C PHE A 689 -27.73 49.84 -5.32
N LYS A 690 -28.72 50.36 -6.05
CA LYS A 690 -29.50 51.51 -5.60
C LYS A 690 -30.69 51.07 -4.76
N LEU A 691 -30.93 51.78 -3.66
CA LEU A 691 -32.09 51.58 -2.81
C LEU A 691 -33.28 52.39 -3.34
N HIS A 692 -34.49 52.00 -2.94
CA HIS A 692 -35.74 52.66 -3.33
C HIS A 692 -36.80 52.65 -2.22
N ASN A 693 -37.85 53.45 -2.40
CA ASN A 693 -39.00 53.43 -1.50
C ASN A 693 -39.85 52.18 -1.77
N CYS A 694 -39.77 51.21 -0.86
CA CYS A 694 -40.61 50.01 -0.88
C CYS A 694 -42.09 50.34 -0.59
N THR A 695 -43.00 49.42 -0.97
CA THR A 695 -44.44 49.72 -1.02
C THR A 695 -45.18 49.43 0.28
N GLY A 696 -44.55 48.75 1.24
CA GLY A 696 -45.18 48.29 2.48
C GLY A 696 -46.14 47.11 2.27
N LYS A 697 -46.03 46.43 1.11
CA LYS A 697 -46.74 45.18 0.77
C LYS A 697 -45.78 44.00 0.56
N ASP A 698 -44.49 44.28 0.71
CA ASP A 698 -43.35 43.45 0.36
C ASP A 698 -43.10 42.51 1.56
N ASN A 699 -43.32 41.21 1.40
CA ASN A 699 -43.39 40.28 2.54
C ASN A 699 -42.06 39.58 2.80
N ILE A 700 -41.86 39.10 4.02
CA ILE A 700 -40.69 38.27 4.37
C ILE A 700 -40.72 36.92 3.64
N THR A 701 -41.91 36.40 3.32
CA THR A 701 -42.11 35.14 2.59
C THR A 701 -41.68 35.20 1.14
N ASP A 702 -41.60 36.41 0.57
CA ASP A 702 -41.22 36.65 -0.81
C ASP A 702 -39.68 36.57 -0.99
N ILE A 703 -38.93 36.61 0.12
CA ILE A 703 -37.48 36.46 0.16
C ILE A 703 -37.10 34.99 0.05
N LEU A 704 -36.36 34.66 -1.01
CA LEU A 704 -35.92 33.30 -1.31
C LEU A 704 -35.21 32.66 -0.10
N ARG A 705 -35.63 31.43 0.24
CA ARG A 705 -35.12 30.56 1.32
C ARG A 705 -35.53 30.89 2.76
N ILE A 706 -36.33 31.92 3.04
CA ILE A 706 -36.86 32.11 4.41
C ILE A 706 -37.77 30.94 4.83
N ASP A 707 -38.61 30.43 3.92
CA ASP A 707 -39.37 29.19 4.15
C ASP A 707 -38.88 28.04 3.26
N SER A 708 -37.56 27.76 3.32
CA SER A 708 -36.97 26.65 2.57
C SER A 708 -37.28 25.28 3.19
N LYS A 709 -37.63 24.29 2.35
CA LYS A 709 -37.68 22.88 2.76
C LYS A 709 -36.32 22.28 3.19
N LEU A 710 -35.23 23.03 3.00
CA LEU A 710 -33.87 22.70 3.46
C LEU A 710 -33.48 23.47 4.73
N HIS A 711 -34.41 24.23 5.33
CA HIS A 711 -34.21 24.86 6.63
C HIS A 711 -34.39 23.83 7.75
N PHE A 712 -33.34 23.64 8.56
CA PHE A 712 -33.37 22.75 9.71
C PHE A 712 -33.44 23.58 11.00
N PRO A 713 -34.54 23.49 11.79
CA PRO A 713 -34.81 24.36 12.94
C PRO A 713 -34.01 23.97 14.19
N HIS A 714 -32.68 23.92 14.06
CA HIS A 714 -31.77 23.49 15.12
C HIS A 714 -31.80 24.42 16.33
N VAL A 715 -31.90 25.74 16.13
CA VAL A 715 -31.98 26.71 17.23
C VAL A 715 -33.26 26.53 18.05
N HIS A 716 -34.43 26.39 17.40
CA HIS A 716 -35.68 26.08 18.10
C HIS A 716 -35.57 24.80 18.94
N PHE A 717 -34.99 23.74 18.37
CA PHE A 717 -34.85 22.47 19.09
C PHE A 717 -33.83 22.57 20.25
N ALA A 718 -32.74 23.34 20.11
CA ALA A 718 -31.82 23.65 21.19
C ALA A 718 -32.50 24.40 22.36
N VAL A 719 -33.33 25.41 22.06
CA VAL A 719 -34.11 26.15 23.08
C VAL A 719 -35.07 25.21 23.82
N HIS A 720 -35.77 24.34 23.09
CA HIS A 720 -36.69 23.35 23.67
C HIS A 720 -35.95 22.33 24.55
N ILE A 721 -34.76 21.87 24.14
CA ILE A 721 -33.91 20.94 24.91
C ILE A 721 -33.43 21.61 26.20
N MET A 722 -32.89 22.83 26.12
CA MET A 722 -32.43 23.58 27.29
C MET A 722 -33.58 23.82 28.28
N SER A 723 -34.76 24.19 27.78
CA SER A 723 -35.95 24.43 28.61
C SER A 723 -36.51 23.15 29.24
N GLY A 724 -36.45 22.02 28.52
CA GLY A 724 -36.79 20.70 29.06
C GLY A 724 -35.83 20.25 30.19
N ALA A 725 -34.52 20.52 30.03
CA ALA A 725 -33.53 20.26 31.09
C ALA A 725 -33.74 21.18 32.30
N LEU A 726 -34.07 22.47 32.08
CA LEU A 726 -34.39 23.43 33.14
C LEU A 726 -35.63 23.00 33.94
N HIS A 727 -36.71 22.61 33.26
CA HIS A 727 -37.93 22.13 33.92
C HIS A 727 -37.69 20.85 34.72
N LYS A 728 -36.94 19.88 34.17
CA LYS A 728 -36.53 18.67 34.89
C LYS A 728 -35.69 19.02 36.13
N MET A 729 -34.79 20.00 36.04
CA MET A 729 -33.97 20.45 37.18
C MET A 729 -34.81 21.11 38.29
N GLN A 730 -35.80 21.92 37.93
CA GLN A 730 -36.69 22.58 38.88
C GLN A 730 -37.63 21.61 39.60
N ASN A 731 -38.15 20.61 38.89
CA ASN A 731 -38.99 19.57 39.50
C ASN A 731 -38.22 18.61 40.43
N THR A 732 -36.88 18.57 40.32
CA THR A 732 -36.02 17.60 41.05
C THR A 732 -35.28 18.22 42.24
N SER A 733 -35.13 19.56 42.31
CA SER A 733 -34.31 20.22 43.34
C SER A 733 -35.14 21.04 44.34
N GLU A 734 -34.74 21.02 45.61
CA GLU A 734 -35.23 21.98 46.59
C GLU A 734 -34.85 23.43 46.21
N LYS A 735 -35.72 24.40 46.54
CA LYS A 735 -35.67 25.78 46.04
C LYS A 735 -34.54 26.63 46.65
N SER A 736 -33.30 26.39 46.24
CA SER A 736 -32.10 27.13 46.66
C SER A 736 -32.02 28.55 46.07
N LYS A 737 -32.03 29.59 46.92
CA LYS A 737 -32.08 31.02 46.52
C LYS A 737 -30.72 31.66 46.11
N THR A 738 -29.79 30.88 45.57
CA THR A 738 -28.38 31.29 45.32
C THR A 738 -28.04 31.34 43.82
N GLY A 739 -27.40 32.43 43.38
CA GLY A 739 -27.24 32.78 41.96
C GLY A 739 -26.30 31.90 41.11
N ASN A 740 -25.61 30.92 41.71
CA ASN A 740 -24.81 29.91 40.99
C ASN A 740 -25.60 28.62 40.70
N TYR A 741 -26.94 28.65 40.81
CA TYR A 741 -27.80 27.45 40.75
C TYR A 741 -27.77 26.71 39.40
N TYR A 742 -27.70 27.44 38.27
CA TYR A 742 -27.85 26.85 36.94
C TYR A 742 -26.56 26.19 36.42
N LYS A 743 -25.57 26.97 35.97
CA LYS A 743 -24.18 26.60 35.62
C LYS A 743 -23.89 25.09 35.50
N TYR A 744 -23.18 24.53 36.48
CA TYR A 744 -22.71 23.14 36.47
C TYR A 744 -23.82 22.11 36.69
N LYS A 745 -24.96 22.50 37.27
CA LYS A 745 -26.10 21.59 37.46
C LYS A 745 -26.82 21.32 36.15
N LEU A 746 -27.04 22.33 35.32
CA LEU A 746 -27.79 22.20 34.07
C LEU A 746 -27.18 21.16 33.12
N HIS A 747 -25.83 21.07 33.07
CA HIS A 747 -25.12 20.04 32.32
C HIS A 747 -25.55 18.61 32.68
N HIS A 748 -25.77 18.30 33.97
CA HIS A 748 -26.22 16.96 34.38
C HIS A 748 -27.61 16.63 33.81
N TYR A 749 -28.51 17.61 33.76
CA TYR A 749 -29.85 17.44 33.21
C TYR A 749 -29.86 17.39 31.67
N LEU A 750 -28.96 18.13 31.01
CA LEU A 750 -28.74 18.04 29.56
C LEU A 750 -28.13 16.70 29.14
N LYS A 751 -27.10 16.21 29.84
CA LYS A 751 -26.49 14.88 29.58
C LYS A 751 -27.51 13.74 29.74
N ASN A 752 -28.46 13.89 30.66
CA ASN A 752 -29.50 12.92 30.97
C ASN A 752 -30.90 13.33 30.47
N ILE A 753 -30.99 14.11 29.38
CA ILE A 753 -32.27 14.44 28.75
C ILE A 753 -32.66 13.35 27.73
N GLN A 754 -33.94 12.99 27.71
CA GLN A 754 -34.51 12.00 26.79
C GLN A 754 -35.57 12.66 25.93
N TYR A 755 -35.57 12.35 24.65
CA TYR A 755 -36.63 12.75 23.72
C TYR A 755 -37.35 11.51 23.20
N LYS A 756 -38.65 11.66 22.95
CA LYS A 756 -39.47 10.60 22.37
C LYS A 756 -39.40 10.71 20.85
N THR A 757 -38.40 10.08 20.24
CA THR A 757 -38.36 9.92 18.79
C THR A 757 -39.51 9.04 18.32
N ILE A 758 -39.82 9.07 17.01
CA ILE A 758 -40.91 8.29 16.40
C ILE A 758 -40.75 6.77 16.63
N LYS A 759 -39.52 6.28 16.80
CA LYS A 759 -39.21 4.83 16.93
C LYS A 759 -38.79 4.39 18.34
N ASN A 760 -38.25 5.25 19.20
CA ASN A 760 -37.90 4.90 20.58
C ASN A 760 -37.67 6.10 21.52
N LYS A 761 -37.69 5.84 22.84
CA LYS A 761 -37.10 6.75 23.84
C LYS A 761 -35.60 6.50 23.92
N THR A 762 -34.79 7.50 23.62
CA THR A 762 -33.34 7.49 23.79
C THR A 762 -32.88 8.77 24.46
N ASN A 763 -31.65 8.79 24.98
CA ASN A 763 -30.98 10.04 25.31
C ASN A 763 -30.77 10.86 24.02
N ILE A 764 -30.81 12.19 24.10
CA ILE A 764 -30.65 13.06 22.92
C ILE A 764 -29.20 13.11 22.47
N PHE A 765 -28.30 13.38 23.42
CA PHE A 765 -26.87 13.52 23.18
C PHE A 765 -26.14 12.20 23.46
N ASN A 766 -25.10 11.93 22.69
CA ASN A 766 -24.16 10.84 22.93
C ASN A 766 -23.16 11.19 24.06
N GLU A 767 -22.20 10.29 24.30
CA GLU A 767 -21.14 10.49 25.30
C GLU A 767 -20.26 11.71 25.00
N ASN A 768 -20.11 12.07 23.71
CA ASN A 768 -19.40 13.24 23.19
C ASN A 768 -20.26 14.52 23.13
N GLY A 769 -21.49 14.51 23.68
CA GLY A 769 -22.38 15.69 23.71
C GLY A 769 -23.04 16.05 22.36
N GLU A 770 -23.04 15.15 21.38
CA GLU A 770 -23.55 15.37 20.02
C GLU A 770 -24.94 14.78 19.79
N LEU A 771 -25.78 15.47 19.02
CA LEU A 771 -26.98 14.90 18.42
C LEU A 771 -26.57 14.03 17.22
N ILE A 772 -26.58 12.71 17.39
CA ILE A 772 -26.34 11.79 16.28
C ILE A 772 -27.62 11.64 15.45
N GLY A 773 -27.70 12.33 14.30
CA GLY A 773 -28.66 12.05 13.23
C GLY A 773 -28.16 11.04 12.17
N GLU A 774 -28.99 10.80 11.16
CA GLU A 774 -28.59 10.15 9.91
C GLU A 774 -28.00 11.19 8.94
N TYR A 775 -27.39 10.78 7.82
CA TYR A 775 -27.00 11.70 6.74
C TYR A 775 -27.85 11.45 5.49
N LEU A 776 -28.40 12.51 4.90
CA LEU A 776 -29.12 12.47 3.64
C LEU A 776 -28.17 12.79 2.48
N ILE A 777 -28.32 12.04 1.39
CA ILE A 777 -27.53 12.16 0.16
C ILE A 777 -28.40 12.80 -0.90
N TYR A 778 -27.87 13.86 -1.52
CA TYR A 778 -28.60 14.69 -2.47
C TYR A 778 -27.87 14.85 -3.80
N ASN A 779 -28.64 15.04 -4.87
CA ASN A 779 -28.16 15.47 -6.18
C ASN A 779 -28.68 16.89 -6.46
N TYR A 780 -27.77 17.82 -6.73
CA TYR A 780 -28.12 19.19 -7.09
C TYR A 780 -28.47 19.25 -8.58
N ILE A 781 -29.73 19.48 -8.91
CA ILE A 781 -30.24 19.54 -10.28
C ILE A 781 -30.68 20.98 -10.56
N MET A 782 -30.34 21.51 -11.74
CA MET A 782 -30.84 22.81 -12.20
C MET A 782 -32.15 22.61 -12.98
N ASP A 783 -33.17 23.36 -12.61
CA ASP A 783 -34.46 23.44 -13.30
C ASP A 783 -34.40 24.43 -14.48
N PRO A 784 -35.17 24.26 -15.57
CA PRO A 784 -35.35 25.27 -16.62
C PRO A 784 -35.71 26.69 -16.11
N GLY A 785 -36.32 26.82 -14.93
CA GLY A 785 -36.54 28.12 -14.26
C GLY A 785 -35.29 28.76 -13.64
N ALA A 786 -34.09 28.21 -13.89
CA ALA A 786 -32.82 28.61 -13.29
C ALA A 786 -32.86 28.62 -11.75
N GLN A 787 -33.42 27.56 -11.16
CA GLN A 787 -33.39 27.29 -9.72
C GLN A 787 -32.77 25.91 -9.44
N VAL A 788 -32.23 25.71 -8.24
CA VAL A 788 -31.71 24.41 -7.80
C VAL A 788 -32.81 23.58 -7.13
N ILE A 789 -33.14 22.47 -7.78
CA ILE A 789 -33.91 21.36 -7.20
C ILE A 789 -32.91 20.40 -6.57
N VAL A 790 -33.01 20.22 -5.26
CA VAL A 790 -32.19 19.27 -4.51
C VAL A 790 -32.94 17.94 -4.46
N ASN A 791 -32.58 17.00 -5.35
CA ASN A 791 -33.23 15.68 -5.38
C ASN A 791 -32.64 14.77 -4.29
N TYR A 792 -33.51 14.08 -3.54
CA TYR A 792 -33.12 13.13 -2.50
C TYR A 792 -32.81 11.77 -3.12
N LEU A 793 -31.59 11.26 -2.90
CA LEU A 793 -31.12 10.01 -3.46
C LEU A 793 -31.09 8.84 -2.47
N GLY A 794 -30.98 9.13 -1.17
CA GLY A 794 -30.68 8.10 -0.19
C GLY A 794 -30.14 8.57 1.14
N LEU A 795 -29.80 7.57 1.96
CA LEU A 795 -29.62 7.63 3.40
C LEU A 795 -28.32 6.92 3.78
N PHE A 796 -27.49 7.56 4.61
CA PHE A 796 -26.41 6.90 5.33
C PHE A 796 -26.73 6.85 6.83
N ASN A 797 -26.85 5.63 7.36
CA ASN A 797 -27.08 5.35 8.77
C ASN A 797 -25.79 4.79 9.41
N PRO A 798 -25.15 5.52 10.36
CA PRO A 798 -23.84 5.13 10.88
C PRO A 798 -23.86 3.88 11.78
N TRP A 799 -25.02 3.46 12.30
CA TRP A 799 -25.14 2.32 13.24
C TRP A 799 -25.68 1.03 12.62
N ALA A 800 -26.25 1.08 11.41
CA ALA A 800 -26.83 -0.09 10.76
C ALA A 800 -25.78 -1.21 10.51
N SER A 801 -26.24 -2.42 10.17
CA SER A 801 -25.33 -3.49 9.79
C SER A 801 -24.49 -3.08 8.57
N SER A 802 -23.30 -3.66 8.35
CA SER A 802 -22.37 -3.18 7.32
C SER A 802 -22.94 -3.20 5.89
N ASN A 803 -23.99 -3.98 5.64
CA ASN A 803 -24.68 -4.08 4.35
C ASN A 803 -25.91 -3.14 4.23
N GLN A 804 -26.21 -2.39 5.29
CA GLN A 804 -27.37 -1.49 5.42
C GLN A 804 -26.97 -0.07 5.87
N LYS A 805 -25.66 0.24 5.99
CA LYS A 805 -25.21 1.59 6.37
C LYS A 805 -25.44 2.63 5.29
N LEU A 806 -25.61 2.23 4.02
CA LEU A 806 -25.78 3.12 2.88
C LEU A 806 -26.91 2.58 1.99
N GLU A 807 -28.00 3.32 1.91
CA GLU A 807 -29.12 3.09 1.01
C GLU A 807 -29.12 4.20 -0.04
N ILE A 808 -29.02 3.88 -1.34
CA ILE A 808 -28.95 4.89 -2.40
C ILE A 808 -29.61 4.41 -3.70
N VAL A 809 -30.49 5.24 -4.26
CA VAL A 809 -31.19 4.99 -5.53
C VAL A 809 -30.30 5.45 -6.69
N SER A 810 -29.27 4.66 -7.01
CA SER A 810 -28.25 5.05 -7.99
C SER A 810 -28.75 5.24 -9.43
N SER A 811 -29.99 4.84 -9.73
CA SER A 811 -30.67 5.07 -11.01
C SER A 811 -31.26 6.47 -11.18
N GLU A 812 -31.44 7.24 -10.11
CA GLU A 812 -32.01 8.59 -10.15
C GLU A 812 -30.95 9.71 -10.16
N ILE A 813 -29.67 9.35 -10.09
CA ILE A 813 -28.56 10.29 -10.07
C ILE A 813 -28.32 10.84 -11.48
N ARG A 814 -28.43 12.17 -11.65
CA ARG A 814 -28.03 12.84 -12.88
C ARG A 814 -26.55 13.20 -12.80
N TRP A 815 -25.76 12.54 -13.64
CA TRP A 815 -24.32 12.77 -13.77
C TRP A 815 -24.02 13.77 -14.88
N LYS A 816 -22.95 14.56 -14.74
CA LYS A 816 -22.50 15.53 -15.77
C LYS A 816 -21.97 14.89 -17.08
N THR A 817 -21.80 13.57 -17.11
CA THR A 817 -21.30 12.85 -18.28
C THR A 817 -22.32 12.81 -19.42
N ASN A 818 -21.88 12.90 -20.69
CA ASN A 818 -22.75 12.85 -21.87
C ASN A 818 -23.76 11.68 -21.87
N ASP A 819 -23.34 10.49 -21.40
CA ASP A 819 -24.15 9.28 -21.36
C ASP A 819 -25.03 9.13 -20.09
N SER A 820 -24.99 10.10 -19.16
CA SER A 820 -25.54 9.99 -17.79
C SER A 820 -25.09 8.72 -17.04
N LYS A 821 -23.82 8.31 -17.23
CA LYS A 821 -23.20 7.15 -16.57
C LYS A 821 -22.39 7.59 -15.35
N ILE A 822 -22.14 6.66 -14.43
CA ILE A 822 -21.26 6.88 -13.27
C ILE A 822 -19.87 7.32 -13.78
N PRO A 823 -19.31 8.46 -13.34
CA PRO A 823 -18.00 8.95 -13.79
C PRO A 823 -16.85 8.01 -13.42
N ARG A 824 -15.82 7.93 -14.27
CA ARG A 824 -14.58 7.16 -14.01
C ARG A 824 -13.67 7.94 -13.05
N ALA A 825 -13.19 7.26 -12.02
CA ALA A 825 -12.32 7.81 -10.98
C ALA A 825 -11.35 6.72 -10.48
N GLN A 826 -10.53 6.23 -11.41
CA GLN A 826 -9.57 5.14 -11.22
C GLN A 826 -8.30 5.48 -12.00
N CYS A 827 -7.12 5.20 -11.43
CA CYS A 827 -5.83 5.47 -12.08
C CYS A 827 -5.58 4.42 -13.18
N SER A 828 -5.30 3.18 -12.75
CA SER A 828 -5.20 2.00 -13.61
C SER A 828 -6.57 1.37 -13.87
N ASP A 829 -6.71 0.66 -14.99
CA ASP A 829 -7.83 -0.25 -15.22
C ASP A 829 -7.62 -1.58 -14.48
N ASN A 830 -8.72 -2.23 -14.10
CA ASN A 830 -8.69 -3.50 -13.36
C ASN A 830 -7.93 -4.60 -14.13
N CYS A 831 -7.03 -5.33 -13.46
CA CYS A 831 -6.26 -6.37 -14.13
C CYS A 831 -7.14 -7.56 -14.58
N PRO A 832 -6.98 -8.10 -15.81
CA PRO A 832 -7.71 -9.29 -16.23
C PRO A 832 -7.19 -10.57 -15.54
N PRO A 833 -7.96 -11.66 -15.52
CA PRO A 833 -7.48 -12.98 -15.08
C PRO A 833 -6.21 -13.39 -15.86
N GLY A 834 -5.29 -14.08 -15.20
CA GLY A 834 -3.94 -14.34 -15.70
C GLY A 834 -2.89 -13.31 -15.28
N PHE A 835 -3.33 -12.14 -14.80
CA PHE A 835 -2.47 -11.04 -14.39
C PHE A 835 -2.62 -10.74 -12.89
N ARG A 836 -1.63 -10.04 -12.34
CA ARG A 836 -1.62 -9.47 -11.00
C ARG A 836 -1.21 -8.00 -11.02
N LYS A 837 -1.60 -7.27 -9.99
CA LYS A 837 -1.11 -5.90 -9.76
C LYS A 837 0.38 -5.88 -9.42
N VAL A 838 1.07 -4.84 -9.90
CA VAL A 838 2.37 -4.40 -9.43
C VAL A 838 2.28 -2.88 -9.19
N PRO A 839 2.43 -2.37 -7.96
CA PRO A 839 2.40 -0.94 -7.71
C PRO A 839 3.63 -0.27 -8.33
N ASN A 840 3.43 0.86 -9.00
CA ASN A 840 4.48 1.47 -9.80
C ASN A 840 5.50 2.21 -8.90
N PRO A 841 6.82 2.06 -9.11
CA PRO A 841 7.82 2.66 -8.21
C PRO A 841 7.68 4.19 -8.09
N GLY A 842 7.44 4.66 -6.86
CA GLY A 842 7.22 6.08 -6.56
C GLY A 842 5.80 6.60 -6.82
N ALA A 843 4.88 5.78 -7.35
CA ALA A 843 3.47 6.12 -7.49
C ALA A 843 2.66 5.80 -6.22
N GLN A 844 1.44 6.36 -6.12
CA GLN A 844 0.49 5.99 -5.07
C GLN A 844 -0.10 4.60 -5.32
N THR A 845 -0.49 3.89 -4.25
CA THR A 845 -0.90 2.47 -4.27
C THR A 845 -2.05 2.14 -5.25
N CYS A 846 -2.90 3.12 -5.57
CA CYS A 846 -4.02 2.96 -6.51
C CYS A 846 -3.59 2.99 -7.99
N CYS A 847 -2.33 3.30 -8.29
CA CYS A 847 -1.72 3.24 -9.62
C CYS A 847 -0.76 2.04 -9.69
N TYR A 848 -1.11 1.07 -10.53
CA TYR A 848 -0.41 -0.21 -10.67
C TYR A 848 -0.41 -0.69 -12.13
N ASP A 849 0.65 -1.37 -12.54
CA ASP A 849 0.71 -2.08 -13.80
C ASP A 849 0.18 -3.51 -13.63
N CYS A 850 -0.48 -4.02 -14.68
CA CYS A 850 -0.98 -5.39 -14.72
C CYS A 850 0.07 -6.31 -15.36
N VAL A 851 0.74 -7.10 -14.54
CA VAL A 851 1.85 -7.99 -14.95
C VAL A 851 1.37 -9.45 -14.94
N PRO A 852 1.67 -10.27 -15.97
CA PRO A 852 1.22 -11.66 -16.01
C PRO A 852 1.81 -12.49 -14.84
N CYS A 853 1.08 -13.52 -14.42
CA CYS A 853 1.51 -14.38 -13.31
C CYS A 853 2.86 -15.08 -13.55
N PRO A 854 3.61 -15.45 -12.50
CA PRO A 854 4.82 -16.27 -12.60
C PRO A 854 4.61 -17.63 -13.28
N THR A 855 5.69 -18.36 -13.55
CA THR A 855 5.64 -19.71 -14.11
C THR A 855 5.18 -20.74 -13.06
N GLY A 856 4.11 -21.48 -13.37
CA GLY A 856 3.44 -22.39 -12.45
C GLY A 856 2.29 -21.76 -11.64
N ASP A 857 2.09 -20.45 -11.73
CA ASP A 857 1.05 -19.72 -11.00
C ASP A 857 -0.05 -19.17 -11.92
N ILE A 858 -1.26 -19.02 -11.37
CA ILE A 858 -2.44 -18.49 -12.05
C ILE A 858 -3.11 -17.34 -11.27
N SER A 859 -4.01 -16.61 -11.95
CA SER A 859 -4.93 -15.65 -11.34
C SER A 859 -6.32 -15.85 -11.96
N THR A 860 -7.27 -16.37 -11.19
CA THR A 860 -8.65 -16.67 -11.67
C THR A 860 -9.57 -15.45 -11.61
N THR A 861 -9.34 -14.57 -10.63
CA THR A 861 -10.14 -13.37 -10.37
C THR A 861 -9.56 -12.16 -11.09
N THR A 862 -10.43 -11.31 -11.64
CA THR A 862 -10.06 -9.95 -12.01
C THR A 862 -9.45 -9.21 -10.82
N ASP A 863 -8.45 -8.39 -11.11
CA ASP A 863 -7.90 -7.38 -10.20
C ASP A 863 -7.14 -7.91 -8.98
N SER A 864 -6.60 -9.13 -9.07
CA SER A 864 -5.84 -9.77 -8.00
C SER A 864 -4.48 -9.10 -7.73
N GLU A 865 -4.11 -8.98 -6.45
CA GLU A 865 -2.77 -8.58 -6.01
C GLU A 865 -1.75 -9.71 -6.08
N LYS A 866 -2.21 -10.98 -6.04
CA LYS A 866 -1.36 -12.16 -5.88
C LYS A 866 -1.81 -13.29 -6.81
N CYS A 867 -0.85 -14.03 -7.33
CA CYS A 867 -1.12 -15.27 -8.06
C CYS A 867 -1.10 -16.46 -7.11
N THR A 868 -1.83 -17.52 -7.46
CA THR A 868 -1.93 -18.79 -6.73
C THR A 868 -1.27 -19.89 -7.55
N ARG A 869 -0.41 -20.71 -6.92
CA ARG A 869 0.32 -21.80 -7.59
C ARG A 869 -0.61 -22.97 -7.90
N CYS A 870 -0.45 -23.59 -9.08
CA CYS A 870 -1.20 -24.80 -9.43
C CYS A 870 -0.77 -26.02 -8.57
N PRO A 871 -1.68 -26.98 -8.31
CA PRO A 871 -1.34 -28.28 -7.72
C PRO A 871 -0.30 -29.06 -8.54
N ASP A 872 0.45 -29.96 -7.90
CA ASP A 872 1.61 -30.63 -8.52
C ASP A 872 1.30 -31.41 -9.81
N MET A 873 0.12 -32.04 -9.89
CA MET A 873 -0.32 -32.81 -11.08
C MET A 873 -0.86 -31.92 -12.21
N GLU A 874 -0.96 -30.61 -11.97
CA GLU A 874 -1.52 -29.62 -12.89
C GLU A 874 -0.45 -28.59 -13.31
N TRP A 875 -0.84 -27.69 -14.20
CA TRP A 875 0.00 -26.61 -14.75
C TRP A 875 -0.88 -25.45 -15.24
N PRO A 876 -0.43 -24.19 -15.22
CA PRO A 876 -1.15 -23.09 -15.86
C PRO A 876 -1.41 -23.34 -17.35
N ASN A 877 -2.59 -22.95 -17.83
CA ASN A 877 -2.81 -22.74 -19.26
C ASN A 877 -2.03 -21.52 -19.78
N GLU A 878 -2.01 -21.32 -21.11
CA GLU A 878 -1.30 -20.20 -21.75
C GLU A 878 -1.71 -18.82 -21.19
N ASN A 879 -3.01 -18.62 -20.94
CA ASN A 879 -3.56 -17.40 -20.37
C ASN A 879 -3.38 -17.27 -18.84
N LYS A 880 -2.78 -18.27 -18.18
CA LYS A 880 -2.55 -18.35 -16.72
C LYS A 880 -3.78 -18.05 -15.85
N ASN A 881 -4.98 -18.37 -16.36
CA ASN A 881 -6.25 -18.11 -15.67
C ASN A 881 -6.93 -19.39 -15.15
N GLN A 882 -6.41 -20.57 -15.50
CA GLN A 882 -6.85 -21.87 -14.98
C GLN A 882 -5.68 -22.87 -14.93
N CYS A 883 -5.74 -23.80 -13.99
CA CYS A 883 -4.86 -24.97 -13.97
C CYS A 883 -5.46 -26.07 -14.86
N ILE A 884 -4.60 -26.80 -15.57
CA ILE A 884 -4.92 -27.93 -16.45
C ILE A 884 -4.01 -29.10 -16.12
N ILE A 885 -4.47 -30.34 -16.31
CA ILE A 885 -3.69 -31.56 -16.04
C ILE A 885 -2.46 -31.59 -16.96
N ARG A 886 -1.28 -31.93 -16.41
CA ARG A 886 -0.04 -32.05 -17.18
C ARG A 886 -0.09 -33.19 -18.20
N ASN A 887 0.65 -33.05 -19.30
CA ASN A 887 0.75 -34.09 -20.32
C ASN A 887 1.76 -35.20 -19.92
N GLU A 888 1.38 -36.46 -20.11
CA GLU A 888 2.23 -37.63 -19.91
C GLU A 888 3.21 -37.84 -21.08
N GLU A 889 4.50 -38.01 -20.80
CA GLU A 889 5.53 -38.38 -21.78
C GLU A 889 6.12 -39.77 -21.49
N PHE A 890 6.07 -40.66 -22.48
CA PHE A 890 6.71 -41.97 -22.50
C PHE A 890 6.99 -42.39 -23.97
N LEU A 891 7.74 -43.48 -24.19
CA LEU A 891 8.06 -43.99 -25.53
C LEU A 891 6.85 -44.73 -26.13
N SER A 892 6.00 -44.00 -26.86
CA SER A 892 4.69 -44.47 -27.31
C SER A 892 4.77 -45.29 -28.60
N TYR A 893 4.00 -46.39 -28.68
CA TYR A 893 3.82 -47.16 -29.91
C TYR A 893 3.15 -46.36 -31.04
N ASN A 894 2.32 -45.37 -30.70
CA ASN A 894 1.47 -44.68 -31.67
C ASN A 894 2.08 -43.36 -32.17
N ASN A 895 2.89 -42.70 -31.33
CA ASN A 895 3.31 -41.31 -31.56
C ASN A 895 4.82 -41.18 -31.87
N ASP A 896 5.67 -42.10 -31.40
CA ASP A 896 7.12 -42.02 -31.59
C ASP A 896 7.58 -42.92 -32.75
N MET A 897 8.07 -42.32 -33.84
CA MET A 897 8.68 -43.04 -34.98
C MET A 897 9.84 -43.98 -34.55
N ILE A 898 10.52 -43.64 -33.45
CA ILE A 898 11.61 -44.42 -32.85
C ILE A 898 11.11 -45.80 -32.35
N SER A 899 9.89 -45.85 -31.79
CA SER A 899 9.27 -47.10 -31.32
C SER A 899 8.97 -48.05 -32.49
N VAL A 900 8.44 -47.52 -33.59
CA VAL A 900 8.17 -48.26 -34.83
C VAL A 900 9.45 -48.82 -35.45
N PHE A 901 10.53 -48.04 -35.47
CA PHE A 901 11.85 -48.45 -35.97
C PHE A 901 12.42 -49.64 -35.19
N PHE A 902 12.51 -49.54 -33.86
CA PHE A 902 13.06 -50.62 -33.03
C PHE A 902 12.20 -51.89 -33.06
N SER A 903 10.87 -51.75 -33.04
CA SER A 903 9.93 -52.87 -33.19
C SER A 903 10.17 -53.61 -34.51
N SER A 904 10.25 -52.89 -35.63
CA SER A 904 10.47 -53.46 -36.97
C SER A 904 11.79 -54.23 -37.08
N ILE A 905 12.87 -53.67 -36.53
CA ILE A 905 14.20 -54.31 -36.54
C ILE A 905 14.23 -55.56 -35.64
N SER A 906 13.58 -55.53 -34.48
CA SER A 906 13.45 -56.70 -33.61
C SER A 906 12.74 -57.86 -34.33
N VAL A 907 11.60 -57.59 -34.99
CA VAL A 907 10.87 -58.62 -35.76
C VAL A 907 11.73 -59.20 -36.88
N LEU A 908 12.46 -58.36 -37.63
CA LEU A 908 13.33 -58.81 -38.72
C LEU A 908 14.44 -59.75 -38.24
N PHE A 909 15.13 -59.42 -37.14
CA PHE A 909 16.16 -60.27 -36.57
C PHE A 909 15.61 -61.53 -35.88
N PHE A 910 14.43 -61.44 -35.25
CA PHE A 910 13.71 -62.60 -34.71
C PHE A 910 13.38 -63.62 -35.82
N LEU A 911 12.82 -63.16 -36.94
CA LEU A 911 12.52 -64.01 -38.11
C LEU A 911 13.80 -64.60 -38.73
N THR A 912 14.86 -63.82 -38.85
CA THR A 912 16.16 -64.29 -39.35
C THR A 912 16.77 -65.36 -38.43
N THR A 913 16.64 -65.19 -37.11
CA THR A 913 17.11 -66.18 -36.13
C THR A 913 16.27 -67.47 -36.19
N LEU A 914 14.95 -67.37 -36.41
CA LEU A 914 14.08 -68.53 -36.64
C LEU A 914 14.47 -69.31 -37.90
N LEU A 915 14.76 -68.63 -39.01
CA LEU A 915 15.22 -69.27 -40.26
C LEU A 915 16.56 -70.01 -40.04
N ILE A 916 17.52 -69.38 -39.38
CA ILE A 916 18.82 -69.99 -39.04
C ILE A 916 18.62 -71.21 -38.13
N LEU A 917 17.75 -71.11 -37.11
CA LEU A 917 17.41 -72.23 -36.24
C LEU A 917 16.75 -73.39 -37.01
N GLY A 918 15.85 -73.09 -37.95
CA GLY A 918 15.25 -74.07 -38.86
C GLY A 918 16.29 -74.83 -39.69
N VAL A 919 17.24 -74.11 -40.32
CA VAL A 919 18.36 -74.71 -41.06
C VAL A 919 19.19 -75.63 -40.16
N PHE A 920 19.52 -75.21 -38.93
CA PHE A 920 20.28 -76.03 -37.98
C PHE A 920 19.51 -77.26 -37.46
N ILE A 921 18.17 -77.19 -37.39
CA ILE A 921 17.31 -78.33 -37.05
C ILE A 921 17.23 -79.33 -38.21
N THR A 922 17.03 -78.87 -39.45
CA THR A 922 16.97 -79.74 -40.64
C THR A 922 18.33 -80.43 -40.89
N PHE A 923 19.43 -79.68 -40.86
CA PHE A 923 20.77 -80.22 -41.05
C PHE A 923 21.43 -80.74 -39.75
N ARG A 924 20.64 -81.08 -38.72
CA ARG A 924 21.10 -81.58 -37.39
C ARG A 924 22.03 -82.79 -37.41
N ASN A 925 21.99 -83.58 -38.49
CA ASN A 925 22.81 -84.78 -38.70
C ASN A 925 24.06 -84.52 -39.57
N SER A 926 24.19 -83.32 -40.15
CA SER A 926 25.38 -82.92 -40.91
C SER A 926 26.64 -82.96 -40.03
N PRO A 927 27.82 -83.29 -40.59
CA PRO A 927 29.03 -83.38 -39.80
C PRO A 927 29.49 -82.00 -39.28
N ILE A 928 29.15 -80.91 -39.98
CA ILE A 928 29.38 -79.52 -39.55
C ILE A 928 28.62 -79.23 -38.24
N VAL A 929 27.29 -79.41 -38.22
CA VAL A 929 26.48 -79.16 -37.00
C VAL A 929 26.83 -80.13 -35.87
N ARG A 930 27.23 -81.36 -36.20
CA ARG A 930 27.67 -82.36 -35.21
C ARG A 930 29.03 -82.02 -34.57
N ALA A 931 29.99 -81.52 -35.34
CA ALA A 931 31.28 -81.05 -34.82
C ALA A 931 31.10 -79.82 -33.92
N ASN A 932 30.16 -78.93 -34.26
CA ASN A 932 29.90 -77.66 -33.55
C ASN A 932 29.23 -77.77 -32.16
N ASN A 933 29.19 -78.96 -31.56
CA ASN A 933 28.40 -79.31 -30.37
C ASN A 933 26.94 -78.81 -30.46
N ARG A 934 26.10 -79.58 -31.15
CA ARG A 934 24.68 -79.28 -31.41
C ARG A 934 23.93 -78.64 -30.23
N SER A 935 24.15 -79.11 -29.00
CA SER A 935 23.42 -78.65 -27.81
C SER A 935 23.72 -77.20 -27.46
N LEU A 936 25.00 -76.78 -27.49
CA LEU A 936 25.37 -75.38 -27.27
C LEU A 936 24.86 -74.48 -28.39
N SER A 937 24.93 -74.95 -29.64
CA SER A 937 24.49 -74.16 -30.80
C SER A 937 22.96 -73.93 -30.80
N PHE A 938 22.16 -74.90 -30.35
CA PHE A 938 20.72 -74.71 -30.16
C PHE A 938 20.39 -73.80 -28.96
N LEU A 939 21.06 -73.96 -27.82
CA LEU A 939 20.86 -73.08 -26.65
C LEU A 939 21.15 -71.62 -27.00
N LEU A 940 22.27 -71.35 -27.68
CA LEU A 940 22.66 -70.02 -28.11
C LEU A 940 21.66 -69.37 -29.08
N LEU A 941 21.17 -70.12 -30.09
CA LEU A 941 20.16 -69.62 -31.03
C LEU A 941 18.80 -69.35 -30.34
N VAL A 942 18.41 -70.18 -29.38
CA VAL A 942 17.18 -69.96 -28.60
C VAL A 942 17.32 -68.74 -27.70
N SER A 943 18.48 -68.54 -27.06
CA SER A 943 18.80 -67.33 -26.30
C SER A 943 18.70 -66.07 -27.16
N ILE A 944 19.43 -66.01 -28.28
CA ILE A 944 19.46 -64.85 -29.19
C ILE A 944 18.04 -64.52 -29.71
N LYS A 945 17.22 -65.54 -30.02
CA LYS A 945 15.82 -65.35 -30.40
C LYS A 945 15.00 -64.68 -29.29
N LEU A 946 15.19 -65.07 -28.04
CA LEU A 946 14.52 -64.46 -26.89
C LEU A 946 15.06 -63.07 -26.56
N SER A 947 16.35 -62.82 -26.80
CA SER A 947 16.99 -61.51 -26.65
C SER A 947 16.38 -60.46 -27.60
N PHE A 948 16.12 -60.80 -28.87
CA PHE A 948 15.36 -59.92 -29.76
C PHE A 948 13.93 -59.67 -29.25
N LEU A 949 13.22 -60.73 -28.83
CA LEU A 949 11.86 -60.63 -28.31
C LEU A 949 11.76 -59.80 -27.00
N SER A 950 12.82 -59.72 -26.20
CA SER A 950 12.83 -58.94 -24.96
C SER A 950 12.67 -57.43 -25.15
N VAL A 951 12.98 -56.89 -26.36
CA VAL A 951 12.80 -55.47 -26.70
C VAL A 951 11.35 -54.99 -26.51
N PHE A 952 10.36 -55.86 -26.70
CA PHE A 952 8.94 -55.53 -26.50
C PHE A 952 8.57 -55.23 -25.04
N LEU A 953 9.42 -55.55 -24.07
CA LEU A 953 9.25 -55.19 -22.65
C LEU A 953 9.70 -53.75 -22.34
N PHE A 954 10.41 -53.09 -23.28
CA PHE A 954 10.94 -51.73 -23.16
C PHE A 954 10.12 -50.70 -23.98
N LEU A 955 9.07 -51.13 -24.70
CA LEU A 955 8.26 -50.28 -25.58
C LEU A 955 6.82 -50.14 -25.06
N GLY A 956 6.25 -48.93 -25.13
CA GLY A 956 4.90 -48.61 -24.65
C GLY A 956 4.89 -47.90 -23.29
N ARG A 957 3.69 -47.77 -22.68
CA ARG A 957 3.54 -47.13 -21.36
C ARG A 957 4.13 -48.06 -20.27
N PRO A 958 5.12 -47.62 -19.49
CA PRO A 958 5.66 -48.44 -18.41
C PRO A 958 4.61 -48.64 -17.31
N VAL A 959 4.59 -49.86 -16.77
CA VAL A 959 3.78 -50.27 -15.60
C VAL A 959 4.63 -51.21 -14.77
N ASP A 960 4.32 -51.39 -13.48
CA ASP A 960 5.17 -52.18 -12.55
C ASP A 960 5.60 -53.55 -13.10
N ILE A 961 4.68 -54.27 -13.74
CA ILE A 961 4.95 -55.59 -14.34
C ILE A 961 5.98 -55.50 -15.48
N THR A 962 5.92 -54.48 -16.35
CA THR A 962 6.93 -54.33 -17.42
C THR A 962 8.26 -53.82 -16.85
N CYS A 963 8.22 -52.93 -15.85
CA CYS A 963 9.40 -52.45 -15.12
C CYS A 963 10.18 -53.61 -14.47
N MET A 964 9.49 -54.54 -13.81
CA MET A 964 10.10 -55.74 -13.22
C MET A 964 10.67 -56.68 -14.29
N LEU A 965 9.96 -56.88 -15.42
CA LEU A 965 10.35 -57.89 -16.41
C LEU A 965 11.45 -57.45 -17.37
N ARG A 966 11.59 -56.15 -17.70
CA ARG A 966 12.50 -55.65 -18.76
C ARG A 966 13.95 -56.11 -18.60
N ILE A 967 14.62 -55.66 -17.54
CA ILE A 967 16.06 -55.89 -17.30
C ILE A 967 16.34 -57.34 -16.93
N ILE A 968 15.41 -58.01 -16.24
CA ILE A 968 15.59 -59.39 -15.76
C ILE A 968 15.44 -60.41 -16.89
N THR A 969 14.48 -60.22 -17.81
CA THR A 969 14.35 -61.06 -19.01
C THR A 969 15.56 -60.89 -19.92
N PHE A 970 16.02 -59.64 -20.09
CA PHE A 970 17.27 -59.33 -20.77
C PHE A 970 18.47 -60.07 -20.12
N GLY A 971 18.75 -59.83 -18.84
CA GLY A 971 19.92 -60.38 -18.14
C GLY A 971 19.99 -61.91 -18.14
N ILE A 972 18.85 -62.58 -17.92
CA ILE A 972 18.80 -64.06 -17.94
C ILE A 972 19.04 -64.60 -19.37
N THR A 973 18.39 -64.04 -20.39
CA THR A 973 18.56 -64.52 -21.79
C THR A 973 19.98 -64.28 -22.32
N PHE A 974 20.59 -63.15 -21.96
CA PHE A 974 21.98 -62.84 -22.30
C PHE A 974 22.99 -63.69 -21.52
N SER A 975 22.75 -63.96 -20.23
CA SER A 975 23.63 -64.84 -19.44
C SER A 975 23.71 -66.24 -20.03
N ILE A 976 22.58 -66.80 -20.47
CA ILE A 976 22.55 -68.10 -21.17
C ILE A 976 23.30 -68.03 -22.51
N ALA A 977 23.22 -66.91 -23.25
CA ALA A 977 23.95 -66.71 -24.51
C ALA A 977 25.48 -66.68 -24.30
N VAL A 978 25.96 -65.81 -23.41
CA VAL A 978 27.39 -65.66 -23.11
C VAL A 978 27.94 -66.93 -22.44
N SER A 979 27.18 -67.56 -21.52
CA SER A 979 27.56 -68.86 -20.93
C SER A 979 27.67 -69.97 -21.97
N SER A 980 26.79 -69.99 -22.99
CA SER A 980 26.87 -70.97 -24.09
C SER A 980 28.12 -70.78 -24.94
N LEU A 981 28.61 -69.54 -25.07
CA LEU A 981 29.86 -69.22 -25.76
C LEU A 981 31.10 -69.49 -24.90
N LEU A 982 31.04 -69.20 -23.60
CA LEU A 982 32.07 -69.60 -22.62
C LEU A 982 32.30 -71.12 -22.66
N ALA A 983 31.22 -71.89 -22.53
CA ALA A 983 31.26 -73.35 -22.63
C ALA A 983 31.81 -73.84 -23.97
N LYS A 984 31.51 -73.14 -25.07
CA LYS A 984 32.01 -73.46 -26.41
C LYS A 984 33.52 -73.24 -26.54
N THR A 985 34.01 -72.10 -26.09
CA THR A 985 35.44 -71.76 -26.03
C THR A 985 36.21 -72.75 -25.16
N ILE A 986 35.67 -73.10 -23.98
CA ILE A 986 36.25 -74.13 -23.10
C ILE A 986 36.34 -75.48 -23.83
N MET A 987 35.28 -75.91 -24.55
CA MET A 987 35.32 -77.17 -25.32
C MET A 987 36.39 -77.17 -26.42
N VAL A 988 36.65 -76.05 -27.09
CA VAL A 988 37.76 -75.92 -28.07
C VAL A 988 39.12 -76.06 -27.38
N CYS A 989 39.33 -75.37 -26.26
CA CYS A 989 40.57 -75.47 -25.47
C CYS A 989 40.80 -76.88 -24.88
N VAL A 990 39.73 -77.56 -24.45
CA VAL A 990 39.79 -78.95 -23.93
C VAL A 990 40.08 -79.94 -25.06
N ALA A 991 39.49 -79.76 -26.26
CA ALA A 991 39.81 -80.57 -27.43
C ALA A 991 41.32 -80.53 -27.77
N PHE A 992 41.92 -79.34 -27.80
CA PHE A 992 43.36 -79.19 -28.05
C PHE A 992 44.25 -79.73 -26.91
N LYS A 993 43.82 -79.63 -25.63
CA LYS A 993 44.56 -80.24 -24.50
C LYS A 993 44.41 -81.77 -24.42
N ALA A 994 43.43 -82.36 -25.10
CA ALA A 994 43.15 -83.79 -25.09
C ALA A 994 43.77 -84.58 -26.27
N THR A 995 44.35 -83.91 -27.27
CA THR A 995 45.13 -84.56 -28.35
C THR A 995 46.57 -84.91 -27.93
N LYS A 996 47.07 -84.35 -26.82
CA LYS A 996 48.36 -84.76 -26.24
C LYS A 996 48.26 -86.18 -25.64
N PRO A 997 49.17 -87.11 -25.99
CA PRO A 997 49.16 -88.46 -25.41
C PRO A 997 49.33 -88.44 -23.89
N GLY A 998 48.70 -89.38 -23.19
CA GLY A 998 48.68 -89.45 -21.72
C GLY A 998 47.75 -88.46 -21.00
N SER A 999 47.13 -87.50 -21.70
CA SER A 999 46.33 -86.43 -21.09
C SER A 999 45.04 -86.92 -20.41
N SER A 1000 44.90 -86.67 -19.10
CA SER A 1000 43.69 -86.97 -18.31
C SER A 1000 42.44 -86.21 -18.79
N TRP A 1001 42.63 -85.07 -19.47
CA TRP A 1001 41.59 -84.24 -20.07
C TRP A 1001 40.74 -84.99 -21.11
N ARG A 1002 41.23 -86.10 -21.66
CA ARG A 1002 40.48 -86.94 -22.60
C ARG A 1002 39.19 -87.53 -22.00
N LYS A 1003 39.12 -87.69 -20.66
CA LYS A 1003 37.89 -88.11 -19.95
C LYS A 1003 36.80 -87.02 -19.92
N TRP A 1004 37.15 -85.76 -20.15
CA TRP A 1004 36.26 -84.59 -20.04
C TRP A 1004 35.66 -84.14 -21.39
N LEU A 1005 36.00 -84.81 -22.49
CA LEU A 1005 35.45 -84.55 -23.83
C LEU A 1005 33.99 -85.05 -23.96
N GLY A 1006 33.03 -84.29 -23.45
CA GLY A 1006 31.62 -84.66 -23.59
C GLY A 1006 30.62 -83.54 -23.34
N VAL A 1007 29.44 -83.67 -23.95
CA VAL A 1007 28.32 -82.70 -23.85
C VAL A 1007 27.86 -82.45 -22.41
N LYS A 1008 28.10 -83.40 -21.49
CA LYS A 1008 27.85 -83.23 -20.05
C LYS A 1008 28.64 -82.05 -19.46
N LEU A 1009 29.91 -81.87 -19.83
CA LEU A 1009 30.73 -80.75 -19.35
C LEU A 1009 30.18 -79.42 -19.86
N SER A 1010 29.94 -79.31 -21.18
CA SER A 1010 29.44 -78.06 -21.77
C SER A 1010 28.11 -77.62 -21.17
N ASN A 1011 27.19 -78.55 -20.95
CA ASN A 1011 25.88 -78.23 -20.37
C ASN A 1011 26.00 -77.87 -18.89
N SER A 1012 26.91 -78.51 -18.14
CA SER A 1012 27.18 -78.17 -16.73
C SER A 1012 27.72 -76.74 -16.57
N VAL A 1013 28.59 -76.28 -17.48
CA VAL A 1013 29.10 -74.90 -17.46
C VAL A 1013 27.97 -73.90 -17.72
N VAL A 1014 27.11 -74.13 -18.72
CA VAL A 1014 25.98 -73.23 -19.02
C VAL A 1014 25.00 -73.15 -17.85
N LEU A 1015 24.63 -74.29 -17.27
CA LEU A 1015 23.71 -74.34 -16.13
C LEU A 1015 24.29 -73.64 -14.90
N PHE A 1016 25.57 -73.86 -14.57
CA PHE A 1016 26.23 -73.21 -13.44
C PHE A 1016 26.26 -71.68 -13.62
N CYS A 1017 26.83 -71.19 -14.72
CA CYS A 1017 26.97 -69.75 -14.96
C CYS A 1017 25.62 -69.02 -15.05
N SER A 1018 24.60 -69.64 -15.66
CA SER A 1018 23.26 -69.04 -15.76
C SER A 1018 22.47 -69.12 -14.45
N SER A 1019 22.71 -70.13 -13.60
CA SER A 1019 22.05 -70.24 -12.29
C SER A 1019 22.41 -69.10 -11.35
N ILE A 1020 23.67 -68.62 -11.40
CA ILE A 1020 24.12 -67.48 -10.61
C ILE A 1020 23.36 -66.21 -11.01
N GLN A 1021 23.19 -65.96 -12.32
CA GLN A 1021 22.39 -64.82 -12.80
C GLN A 1021 20.93 -64.90 -12.35
N ILE A 1022 20.32 -66.09 -12.39
CA ILE A 1022 18.94 -66.30 -11.95
C ILE A 1022 18.81 -66.01 -10.45
N ILE A 1023 19.76 -66.46 -9.62
CA ILE A 1023 19.77 -66.18 -8.17
C ILE A 1023 19.88 -64.66 -7.91
N ILE A 1024 20.76 -63.95 -8.63
CA ILE A 1024 20.89 -62.47 -8.52
C ILE A 1024 19.56 -61.79 -8.88
N CYS A 1025 18.94 -62.14 -10.01
CA CYS A 1025 17.68 -61.56 -10.45
C CYS A 1025 16.52 -61.84 -9.48
N MET A 1026 16.39 -63.07 -8.97
CA MET A 1026 15.34 -63.42 -8.00
C MET A 1026 15.55 -62.73 -6.66
N THR A 1027 16.80 -62.53 -6.22
CA THR A 1027 17.13 -61.80 -4.99
C THR A 1027 16.77 -60.32 -5.11
N TRP A 1028 17.06 -59.69 -6.27
CA TRP A 1028 16.69 -58.30 -6.53
C TRP A 1028 15.16 -58.09 -6.51
N LEU A 1029 14.39 -58.94 -7.19
CA LEU A 1029 12.91 -58.89 -7.13
C LEU A 1029 12.34 -59.09 -5.72
N ALA A 1030 12.98 -59.91 -4.89
CA ALA A 1030 12.49 -60.21 -3.53
C ALA A 1030 12.78 -59.09 -2.51
N ILE A 1031 13.84 -58.30 -2.72
CA ILE A 1031 14.25 -57.23 -1.81
C ILE A 1031 13.69 -55.87 -2.24
N SER A 1032 13.76 -55.55 -3.53
CA SER A 1032 13.51 -54.21 -4.07
C SER A 1032 13.20 -54.29 -5.57
N PRO A 1033 11.99 -54.73 -5.96
CA PRO A 1033 11.62 -54.86 -7.37
C PRO A 1033 11.50 -53.49 -8.04
N PRO A 1034 11.88 -53.35 -9.32
CA PRO A 1034 11.63 -52.13 -10.10
C PRO A 1034 10.14 -51.79 -10.21
N PHE A 1035 9.80 -50.50 -10.19
CA PHE A 1035 8.41 -50.01 -10.16
C PHE A 1035 8.22 -48.77 -11.06
N GLN A 1036 6.97 -48.37 -11.32
CA GLN A 1036 6.63 -47.20 -12.13
C GLN A 1036 6.79 -45.90 -11.33
N GLU A 1037 7.51 -44.93 -11.89
CA GLU A 1037 7.73 -43.60 -11.31
C GLU A 1037 7.22 -42.49 -12.24
N LEU A 1038 6.72 -41.41 -11.64
CA LEU A 1038 6.17 -40.23 -12.30
C LEU A 1038 7.09 -39.04 -11.99
N ASP A 1039 8.02 -38.73 -12.88
CA ASP A 1039 8.92 -37.58 -12.71
C ASP A 1039 8.19 -36.28 -13.13
N ILE A 1040 7.92 -35.45 -12.13
CA ILE A 1040 7.25 -34.14 -12.26
C ILE A 1040 8.22 -32.95 -12.16
N HIS A 1041 9.53 -33.22 -12.09
CA HIS A 1041 10.58 -32.24 -11.77
C HIS A 1041 11.59 -32.02 -12.90
N THR A 1042 11.90 -33.04 -13.71
CA THR A 1042 12.89 -32.92 -14.81
C THR A 1042 12.44 -31.98 -15.94
N SER A 1043 11.14 -31.86 -16.20
CA SER A 1043 10.57 -31.01 -17.26
C SER A 1043 9.38 -30.18 -16.74
N PRO A 1044 9.36 -28.84 -16.91
CA PRO A 1044 8.22 -28.01 -16.52
C PRO A 1044 7.02 -28.23 -17.45
N GLY A 1045 5.86 -28.55 -16.89
CA GLY A 1045 4.60 -28.71 -17.62
C GLY A 1045 4.29 -30.13 -18.17
N THR A 1046 5.25 -31.06 -18.12
CA THR A 1046 5.01 -32.48 -18.45
C THR A 1046 5.18 -33.38 -17.21
N ILE A 1047 4.81 -34.65 -17.36
CA ILE A 1047 5.09 -35.75 -16.44
C ILE A 1047 5.81 -36.84 -17.23
N ILE A 1048 7.07 -37.10 -16.93
CA ILE A 1048 7.83 -38.18 -17.57
C ILE A 1048 7.54 -39.48 -16.81
N ILE A 1049 7.00 -40.49 -17.51
CA ILE A 1049 6.76 -41.79 -16.91
C ILE A 1049 7.95 -42.71 -17.19
N GLN A 1050 8.59 -43.18 -16.12
CA GLN A 1050 9.78 -44.03 -16.20
C GLN A 1050 9.66 -45.24 -15.26
N CYS A 1051 10.55 -46.21 -15.42
CA CYS A 1051 10.67 -47.35 -14.50
C CYS A 1051 11.86 -47.11 -13.58
N ASN A 1052 11.62 -46.87 -12.29
CA ASN A 1052 12.69 -46.77 -11.30
C ASN A 1052 13.24 -48.17 -10.99
N GLU A 1053 14.57 -48.35 -10.98
CA GLU A 1053 15.23 -49.62 -10.71
C GLU A 1053 15.05 -50.13 -9.27
N GLY A 1054 14.62 -49.27 -8.33
CA GLY A 1054 14.36 -49.58 -6.92
C GLY A 1054 15.61 -49.85 -6.06
N SER A 1055 16.67 -50.40 -6.67
CA SER A 1055 17.98 -50.57 -6.05
C SER A 1055 19.09 -50.56 -7.10
N ALA A 1056 19.93 -49.53 -7.05
CA ALA A 1056 21.14 -49.44 -7.85
C ALA A 1056 22.09 -50.63 -7.62
N ILE A 1057 22.14 -51.17 -6.39
CA ILE A 1057 22.94 -52.35 -6.04
C ILE A 1057 22.44 -53.58 -6.81
N GLY A 1058 21.12 -53.77 -6.91
CA GLY A 1058 20.52 -54.86 -7.69
C GLY A 1058 20.81 -54.72 -9.19
N PHE A 1059 20.56 -53.53 -9.74
CA PHE A 1059 20.83 -53.19 -11.14
C PHE A 1059 22.29 -53.43 -11.55
N TYR A 1060 23.24 -52.82 -10.82
CA TYR A 1060 24.66 -52.99 -11.12
C TYR A 1060 25.18 -54.40 -10.82
N SER A 1061 24.55 -55.18 -9.93
CA SER A 1061 24.90 -56.60 -9.75
C SER A 1061 24.54 -57.45 -10.96
N VAL A 1062 23.39 -57.19 -11.61
CA VAL A 1062 22.99 -57.89 -12.85
C VAL A 1062 23.94 -57.54 -14.00
N ILE A 1063 24.20 -56.25 -14.23
CA ILE A 1063 25.09 -55.81 -15.32
C ILE A 1063 26.55 -56.23 -15.04
N GLY A 1064 27.00 -56.15 -13.79
CA GLY A 1064 28.35 -56.53 -13.36
C GLY A 1064 28.64 -58.02 -13.56
N TYR A 1065 27.70 -58.92 -13.22
CA TYR A 1065 27.88 -60.35 -13.50
C TYR A 1065 27.91 -60.65 -15.01
N MET A 1066 27.05 -59.98 -15.79
CA MET A 1066 27.09 -60.07 -17.25
C MET A 1066 28.42 -59.60 -17.84
N GLY A 1067 28.97 -58.48 -17.35
CA GLY A 1067 30.29 -57.97 -17.74
C GLY A 1067 31.43 -58.92 -17.38
N LEU A 1068 31.43 -59.47 -16.17
CA LEU A 1068 32.42 -60.48 -15.72
C LEU A 1068 32.39 -61.73 -16.60
N LEU A 1069 31.19 -62.25 -16.89
CA LEU A 1069 30.97 -63.43 -17.74
C LEU A 1069 31.46 -63.17 -19.18
N ALA A 1070 31.21 -61.98 -19.71
CA ALA A 1070 31.72 -61.56 -21.02
C ALA A 1070 33.25 -61.41 -21.05
N ALA A 1071 33.84 -60.79 -20.02
CA ALA A 1071 35.28 -60.61 -19.91
C ALA A 1071 36.04 -61.95 -19.84
N VAL A 1072 35.58 -62.90 -19.01
CA VAL A 1072 36.15 -64.26 -18.93
C VAL A 1072 36.00 -64.99 -20.27
N SER A 1073 34.86 -64.83 -20.95
CA SER A 1073 34.62 -65.41 -22.28
C SER A 1073 35.55 -64.83 -23.35
N PHE A 1074 35.77 -63.51 -23.33
CA PHE A 1074 36.66 -62.81 -24.26
C PHE A 1074 38.13 -63.21 -24.05
N VAL A 1075 38.62 -63.23 -22.81
CA VAL A 1075 40.00 -63.65 -22.49
C VAL A 1075 40.26 -65.09 -22.97
N LEU A 1076 39.34 -66.02 -22.68
CA LEU A 1076 39.48 -67.41 -23.14
C LEU A 1076 39.38 -67.54 -24.67
N ALA A 1077 38.55 -66.73 -25.34
CA ALA A 1077 38.45 -66.74 -26.80
C ALA A 1077 39.73 -66.19 -27.44
N PHE A 1078 40.27 -65.09 -26.92
CA PHE A 1078 41.52 -64.49 -27.36
C PHE A 1078 42.71 -65.45 -27.20
N LEU A 1079 42.74 -66.25 -26.13
CA LEU A 1079 43.74 -67.32 -25.96
C LEU A 1079 43.52 -68.51 -26.93
N ALA A 1080 42.28 -68.78 -27.33
CA ALA A 1080 41.97 -69.83 -28.32
C ALA A 1080 42.26 -69.42 -29.77
N ARG A 1081 42.37 -68.12 -30.09
CA ARG A 1081 42.47 -67.59 -31.47
C ARG A 1081 43.67 -68.10 -32.29
N SER A 1082 44.73 -68.56 -31.62
CA SER A 1082 45.96 -69.07 -32.22
C SER A 1082 45.98 -70.59 -32.41
N LEU A 1083 44.90 -71.30 -32.01
CA LEU A 1083 44.80 -72.75 -32.19
C LEU A 1083 44.50 -73.09 -33.67
N PRO A 1084 45.30 -73.95 -34.33
CA PRO A 1084 45.04 -74.37 -35.70
C PRO A 1084 43.90 -75.41 -35.73
N ASP A 1085 42.68 -74.94 -35.97
CA ASP A 1085 41.52 -75.78 -36.30
C ASP A 1085 41.02 -75.47 -37.71
N SER A 1086 40.55 -76.52 -38.37
CA SER A 1086 40.27 -76.65 -39.81
C SER A 1086 39.21 -75.69 -40.38
N PHE A 1087 38.48 -74.95 -39.54
CA PHE A 1087 37.39 -74.05 -39.96
C PHE A 1087 37.48 -72.63 -39.36
N ASN A 1088 38.65 -72.19 -38.89
CA ASN A 1088 38.87 -70.84 -38.31
C ASN A 1088 37.96 -70.46 -37.11
N GLU A 1089 37.22 -71.40 -36.51
CA GLU A 1089 36.10 -71.11 -35.61
C GLU A 1089 36.46 -70.24 -34.40
N ALA A 1090 37.63 -70.45 -33.78
CA ALA A 1090 38.08 -69.64 -32.65
C ALA A 1090 38.20 -68.15 -32.98
N LYS A 1091 38.50 -67.78 -34.24
CA LYS A 1091 38.57 -66.38 -34.70
C LYS A 1091 37.18 -65.74 -34.74
N TYR A 1092 36.18 -66.45 -35.27
CA TYR A 1092 34.79 -65.99 -35.30
C TYR A 1092 34.21 -65.83 -33.88
N ILE A 1093 34.52 -66.74 -32.96
CA ILE A 1093 34.14 -66.61 -31.55
C ILE A 1093 34.82 -65.40 -30.90
N THR A 1094 36.13 -65.19 -31.13
CA THR A 1094 36.87 -64.03 -30.61
C THR A 1094 36.29 -62.71 -31.11
N PHE A 1095 36.00 -62.62 -32.41
CA PHE A 1095 35.38 -61.44 -33.04
C PHE A 1095 33.98 -61.16 -32.47
N SER A 1096 33.16 -62.21 -32.27
CA SER A 1096 31.83 -62.07 -31.65
C SER A 1096 31.88 -61.53 -30.22
N MET A 1097 32.87 -61.95 -29.43
CA MET A 1097 33.06 -61.47 -28.06
C MET A 1097 33.65 -60.05 -28.02
N LEU A 1098 34.51 -59.69 -28.98
CA LEU A 1098 35.02 -58.32 -29.10
C LEU A 1098 33.89 -57.32 -29.39
N LEU A 1099 33.04 -57.60 -30.38
CA LEU A 1099 31.87 -56.79 -30.71
C LEU A 1099 30.87 -56.71 -29.56
N PHE A 1100 30.66 -57.82 -28.84
CA PHE A 1100 29.80 -57.83 -27.66
C PHE A 1100 30.33 -56.88 -26.58
N CYS A 1101 31.62 -57.00 -26.22
CA CYS A 1101 32.22 -56.17 -25.18
C CYS A 1101 32.27 -54.69 -25.58
N SER A 1102 32.56 -54.35 -26.84
CA SER A 1102 32.62 -52.96 -27.27
C SER A 1102 31.26 -52.26 -27.16
N VAL A 1103 30.17 -52.91 -27.58
CA VAL A 1103 28.80 -52.35 -27.47
C VAL A 1103 28.45 -52.04 -26.01
N TRP A 1104 28.69 -52.98 -25.09
CA TRP A 1104 28.38 -52.79 -23.67
C TRP A 1104 29.27 -51.76 -22.97
N ILE A 1105 30.54 -51.61 -23.38
CA ILE A 1105 31.41 -50.52 -22.89
C ILE A 1105 30.90 -49.16 -23.39
N THR A 1106 30.49 -49.04 -24.67
CA THR A 1106 29.93 -47.78 -25.20
C THR A 1106 28.55 -47.41 -24.66
N MET A 1107 27.78 -48.39 -24.14
CA MET A 1107 26.44 -48.16 -23.60
C MET A 1107 26.47 -47.37 -22.29
N ILE A 1108 27.46 -47.61 -21.41
CA ILE A 1108 27.56 -46.98 -20.08
C ILE A 1108 27.54 -45.43 -20.14
N PRO A 1109 28.42 -44.74 -20.89
CA PRO A 1109 28.38 -43.28 -20.94
C PRO A 1109 27.13 -42.74 -21.64
N ALA A 1110 26.57 -43.45 -22.62
CA ALA A 1110 25.35 -43.04 -23.32
C ALA A 1110 24.10 -43.13 -22.42
N TYR A 1111 24.02 -44.15 -21.57
CA TYR A 1111 22.97 -44.30 -20.55
C TYR A 1111 23.03 -43.16 -19.52
N LEU A 1112 24.22 -42.86 -18.99
CA LEU A 1112 24.40 -41.80 -17.98
C LEU A 1112 24.21 -40.37 -18.52
N SER A 1113 24.39 -40.16 -19.83
CA SER A 1113 24.24 -38.85 -20.48
C SER A 1113 22.81 -38.54 -20.94
N THR A 1114 21.93 -39.53 -21.04
CA THR A 1114 20.55 -39.36 -21.53
C THR A 1114 19.54 -39.33 -20.38
N LYS A 1115 18.36 -38.74 -20.62
CA LYS A 1115 17.25 -38.65 -19.65
C LYS A 1115 15.90 -38.98 -20.30
N GLY A 1116 14.92 -39.33 -19.47
CA GLY A 1116 13.56 -39.69 -19.91
C GLY A 1116 13.55 -40.78 -20.98
N LYS A 1117 12.65 -40.67 -21.96
CA LYS A 1117 12.44 -41.70 -23.01
C LYS A 1117 13.68 -42.06 -23.85
N ASN A 1118 14.71 -41.21 -23.87
CA ASN A 1118 15.94 -41.48 -24.63
C ASN A 1118 16.87 -42.51 -23.96
N THR A 1119 16.79 -42.70 -22.64
CA THR A 1119 17.58 -43.73 -21.92
C THR A 1119 17.22 -45.14 -22.42
N VAL A 1120 15.92 -45.43 -22.49
CA VAL A 1120 15.34 -46.69 -22.96
C VAL A 1120 15.75 -46.99 -24.41
N CYS A 1121 15.86 -45.97 -25.27
CA CYS A 1121 16.35 -46.12 -26.64
C CYS A 1121 17.82 -46.60 -26.69
N VAL A 1122 18.68 -46.15 -25.76
CA VAL A 1122 20.06 -46.62 -25.64
C VAL A 1122 20.12 -48.07 -25.18
N GLU A 1123 19.29 -48.48 -24.22
CA GLU A 1123 19.18 -49.88 -23.77
C GLU A 1123 18.78 -50.81 -24.93
N ILE A 1124 17.72 -50.46 -25.66
CA ILE A 1124 17.23 -51.24 -26.81
C ILE A 1124 18.29 -51.35 -27.91
N PHE A 1125 18.98 -50.26 -28.23
CA PHE A 1125 20.02 -50.26 -29.26
C PHE A 1125 21.20 -51.19 -28.90
N ALA A 1126 21.62 -51.21 -27.63
CA ALA A 1126 22.66 -52.12 -27.15
C ALA A 1126 22.22 -53.59 -27.21
N ILE A 1127 20.98 -53.90 -26.84
CA ILE A 1127 20.38 -55.24 -26.89
C ILE A 1127 20.33 -55.77 -28.33
N LEU A 1128 19.83 -54.97 -29.28
CA LEU A 1128 19.73 -55.35 -30.69
C LEU A 1128 21.11 -55.56 -31.32
N THR A 1129 22.02 -54.61 -31.13
CA THR A 1129 23.35 -54.61 -31.80
C THR A 1129 24.22 -55.75 -31.30
N SER A 1130 24.27 -55.99 -29.98
CA SER A 1130 25.05 -57.10 -29.42
C SER A 1130 24.48 -58.47 -29.81
N SER A 1131 23.16 -58.64 -29.83
CA SER A 1131 22.49 -59.88 -30.30
C SER A 1131 22.78 -60.16 -31.78
N ALA A 1132 22.69 -59.13 -32.64
CA ALA A 1132 22.99 -59.23 -34.06
C ALA A 1132 24.47 -59.55 -34.32
N GLY A 1133 25.39 -58.95 -33.55
CA GLY A 1133 26.83 -59.24 -33.61
C GLY A 1133 27.16 -60.70 -33.32
N LEU A 1134 26.51 -61.31 -32.31
CA LEU A 1134 26.64 -62.75 -32.03
C LEU A 1134 26.06 -63.61 -33.17
N LEU A 1135 24.84 -63.30 -33.64
CA LEU A 1135 24.16 -64.06 -34.70
C LEU A 1135 25.00 -64.08 -36.00
N ALA A 1136 25.41 -62.90 -36.46
CA ALA A 1136 26.18 -62.74 -37.69
C ALA A 1136 27.55 -63.43 -37.60
N SER A 1137 28.31 -63.18 -36.52
CA SER A 1137 29.68 -63.69 -36.40
C SER A 1137 29.75 -65.21 -36.31
N ILE A 1138 28.82 -65.85 -35.59
CA ILE A 1138 28.93 -67.28 -35.19
C ILE A 1138 28.19 -68.23 -36.14
N PHE A 1139 27.09 -67.76 -36.76
CA PHE A 1139 26.18 -68.62 -37.53
C PHE A 1139 26.16 -68.30 -39.03
N LEU A 1140 26.26 -67.03 -39.45
CA LEU A 1140 26.19 -66.67 -40.87
C LEU A 1140 27.28 -67.37 -41.73
N PRO A 1141 28.57 -67.46 -41.33
CA PRO A 1141 29.58 -68.23 -42.06
C PRO A 1141 29.23 -69.73 -42.21
N LYS A 1142 28.50 -70.29 -41.24
CA LYS A 1142 28.12 -71.71 -41.23
C LYS A 1142 26.89 -71.98 -42.08
N CYS A 1143 25.89 -71.09 -42.04
CA CYS A 1143 24.78 -71.12 -42.98
C CYS A 1143 25.28 -70.99 -44.42
N TYR A 1144 26.23 -70.09 -44.68
CA TYR A 1144 26.87 -69.95 -46.00
C TYR A 1144 27.51 -71.26 -46.46
N ILE A 1145 28.32 -71.94 -45.62
CA ILE A 1145 28.93 -73.23 -45.99
C ILE A 1145 27.88 -74.33 -46.19
N ILE A 1146 26.89 -74.42 -45.31
CA ILE A 1146 25.84 -75.46 -45.35
C ILE A 1146 24.95 -75.34 -46.60
N LEU A 1147 24.61 -74.11 -47.01
CA LEU A 1147 23.66 -73.85 -48.10
C LEU A 1147 24.33 -73.64 -49.47
N LEU A 1148 25.52 -73.02 -49.51
CA LEU A 1148 26.18 -72.60 -50.76
C LEU A 1148 27.48 -73.37 -51.08
N LYS A 1149 28.00 -74.20 -50.16
CA LYS A 1149 29.18 -75.07 -50.40
C LYS A 1149 28.95 -76.53 -49.99
N CYS A 1150 27.87 -77.12 -50.50
CA CYS A 1150 27.45 -78.51 -50.23
C CYS A 1150 28.56 -79.59 -50.38
N GLN A 1151 29.55 -79.38 -51.27
CA GLN A 1151 30.69 -80.31 -51.43
C GLN A 1151 31.52 -80.48 -50.13
N MET A 1152 31.63 -79.43 -49.30
CA MET A 1152 32.39 -79.46 -48.04
C MET A 1152 31.66 -80.15 -46.88
N ASN A 1153 30.42 -80.63 -47.08
CA ASN A 1153 29.59 -81.26 -46.05
C ASN A 1153 29.89 -82.76 -45.86
N THR A 1154 30.99 -83.27 -46.43
CA THR A 1154 31.38 -84.69 -46.44
C THR A 1154 32.46 -85.02 -45.40
N LYS A 1155 32.38 -86.25 -44.85
CA LYS A 1155 33.29 -86.72 -43.77
C LYS A 1155 34.78 -86.73 -44.16
N SER A 1156 35.07 -86.89 -45.45
CA SER A 1156 36.41 -86.96 -46.03
C SER A 1156 37.17 -85.64 -46.02
N HIS A 1157 36.48 -84.49 -46.00
CA HIS A 1157 37.13 -83.17 -45.91
C HIS A 1157 37.37 -82.69 -44.47
N LEU A 1158 36.74 -83.33 -43.47
CA LEU A 1158 36.89 -83.01 -42.04
C LEU A 1158 38.05 -83.73 -41.35
N LEU A 1159 38.51 -84.85 -41.91
CA LEU A 1159 39.72 -85.55 -41.48
C LEU A 1159 40.76 -85.37 -42.59
N GLY A 1160 41.60 -84.35 -42.45
CA GLY A 1160 42.56 -83.95 -43.50
C GLY A 1160 43.42 -85.12 -43.99
N ASN A 1161 43.56 -85.23 -45.32
CA ASN A 1161 44.27 -86.31 -45.99
C ASN A 1161 45.72 -86.41 -45.50
N LYS A 1162 46.01 -87.42 -44.67
CA LYS A 1162 47.34 -88.01 -44.57
C LYS A 1162 47.45 -89.17 -45.56
N LYS A 1163 48.02 -88.90 -46.73
CA LYS A 1163 49.00 -89.83 -47.31
C LYS A 1163 50.38 -89.40 -46.80
N TYR A 1164 51.31 -90.35 -46.77
CA TYR A 1164 52.61 -90.24 -46.08
C TYR A 1164 53.42 -89.00 -46.49
#